data_AF-A0A674IUN6-F1
#
_entry.id   AF-A0A674IUN6-F1
#
_cell.length_a   1.000
_cell.length_b   1.000
_cell.length_c   1.000
_cell.angle_alpha   90.00
_cell.angle_beta   90.00
_cell.angle_gamma   90.00
#
_symmetry.space_group_name_H-M   'P 1'
#
loop_
_entity.id
_entity.type
_entity.pdbx_description
1 polymer ?
#
loop_
_entity_poly.entity_id
_entity_poly.type
_entity_poly.pdbx_seq_one_letter_code
_entity_poly.pdbx_strand_id
1 'polypeptide(L)'
;MSTAAERKFINLRKRLDQLGYRQPLGVESLPLVEKLFSDLVHTTESLRSTKLSAGKIEKECSNFDAILEPYKAENAKLTRENNELHLEILKLKEQSDRHVKDLKATLRKVEHETADLKFLNNQYIHKIRSLERDNKAKTEKIQQLQEKNLQAVVQTPGGRKRNIPFRRQLMQIDQPVPPSGVSTYPIPQPDDPYVADLLQVADNRIHELQLEVAELQEKLEISERGVKNYSKQVELRDREIERLVLALDGGRSHDVISLESRSKSNEKLIAHLNLQVEYLQQTNRELENRIQDLLDTKQNVTSEVVHLSNKNEELCQELSEIDHLAQQLERHKEIVLETADKEIGEAKVSKYCNFDIFRNLLTFSVLLFQELCSCRREKERLADELFGKADEKQNFELLLNQLEQEKQMLSEKVENFEIIERELVLEVERMRLEYGIAFGDKSPSRLDAFVKTLEEDRDYYKRELEYLQKMIKRRASPCRRSPEKVTPPLSTNGGKSNSEDVRLITRERDELQSMLDRFEKHMIEIQSNVKLLTAERDKLNVLYEQDELNRLRREAKHTLVSQSHVEEERDIALADFRRMMAEKESLREKLKVSMLLNEQLRRSLEDLQHQSSLKKDGLQSAQEEIAKLEEKIDRLNHKSSSQDETVNVLRSTISVLDKEKDSLQETVDEKTERIACLDDNLANKEKTIANLRLTLSELESSVDQLKEALSNRDREIASLRRQLDASQVELAETGRVKEMALKENRRLQDDLAIMTRENQAVTTELEEAVREKEEMKTRVHNYVTEVSRFESLMASKEQENQELLEKFRMLHSQAEDWEVKAHQAEGESSSIRLELLSVDTDRRHLRERVELLEKEIQEHINAHQAYESQLSSITKNMSRLEEDLKYEQEEKSSVLADLASMRELCMKLESSKELFSRQLTSKNMDYERVLAELEDIKSEAELLKKQLSSERLTIQNLETLLATSRDKEFQNHLTSHEKDSEIQLLKDKLTLAESKLTSHNREVSILRSKVAQLQTDYDVLKRQLTTERFERERAIQEMRRHGLSTSSVRTSSPLSSTMRSPSHSPERAIVRTTDRATAEK
;
A
#
# COMPACT_ATOMS: atom_id res chain seq x y z
N MET A 1 120.50 -11.03 38.68
CA MET A 1 120.14 -12.39 38.22
C MET A 1 118.84 -12.79 38.90
N SER A 2 117.67 -12.66 38.25
CA SER A 2 116.40 -13.12 38.84
C SER A 2 116.30 -14.65 38.74
N THR A 3 116.01 -15.31 39.85
CA THR A 3 115.98 -16.79 39.94
C THR A 3 114.83 -17.38 39.12
N ALA A 4 114.93 -18.68 38.79
CA ALA A 4 113.86 -19.37 38.08
C ALA A 4 112.54 -19.41 38.88
N ALA A 5 112.63 -19.43 40.21
CA ALA A 5 111.48 -19.39 41.12
C ALA A 5 110.73 -18.04 41.04
N GLU A 6 111.43 -16.90 41.04
CA GLU A 6 110.80 -15.57 40.89
C GLU A 6 110.02 -15.43 39.59
N ARG A 7 110.54 -15.96 38.47
CA ARG A 7 109.86 -15.90 37.17
C ARG A 7 108.60 -16.76 37.14
N LYS A 8 108.66 -17.97 37.72
CA LYS A 8 107.48 -18.82 37.93
C LYS A 8 106.46 -18.13 38.84
N PHE A 9 106.91 -17.51 39.93
CA PHE A 9 106.08 -16.76 40.87
C PHE A 9 105.33 -15.63 40.17
N ILE A 10 106.04 -14.75 39.44
CA ILE A 10 105.44 -13.62 38.72
C ILE A 10 104.44 -14.12 37.66
N ASN A 11 104.77 -15.20 36.94
CA ASN A 11 103.88 -15.74 35.90
C ASN A 11 102.62 -16.40 36.48
N LEU A 12 102.75 -17.26 37.50
CA LEU A 12 101.58 -17.84 38.16
C LEU A 12 100.74 -16.75 38.83
N ARG A 13 101.39 -15.78 39.49
CA ARG A 13 100.70 -14.67 40.14
C ARG A 13 99.87 -13.85 39.15
N LYS A 14 100.40 -13.54 37.96
CA LYS A 14 99.64 -12.87 36.89
C LYS A 14 98.43 -13.70 36.45
N ARG A 15 98.55 -15.02 36.30
CA ARG A 15 97.43 -15.90 35.94
C ARG A 15 96.38 -15.99 37.06
N LEU A 16 96.80 -15.97 38.32
CA LEU A 16 95.91 -15.91 39.50
C LEU A 16 95.17 -14.57 39.61
N ASP A 17 95.87 -13.43 39.48
CA ASP A 17 95.27 -12.08 39.48
C ASP A 17 94.28 -11.90 38.31
N GLN A 18 94.55 -12.52 37.15
CA GLN A 18 93.63 -12.55 35.99
C GLN A 18 92.33 -13.33 36.28
N LEU A 19 92.39 -14.37 37.12
CA LEU A 19 91.19 -15.06 37.63
C LEU A 19 90.67 -14.48 38.96
N GLY A 20 91.19 -13.33 39.40
CA GLY A 20 90.73 -12.62 40.60
C GLY A 20 91.33 -13.08 41.95
N TYR A 21 92.19 -14.10 41.96
CA TYR A 21 92.82 -14.63 43.19
C TYR A 21 93.97 -13.73 43.65
N ARG A 22 93.63 -12.68 44.42
CA ARG A 22 94.58 -11.62 44.81
C ARG A 22 95.29 -11.83 46.16
N GLN A 23 94.95 -12.87 46.92
CA GLN A 23 95.53 -13.20 48.23
C GLN A 23 97.07 -13.34 48.17
N PRO A 24 97.84 -12.90 49.18
CA PRO A 24 99.30 -12.97 49.15
C PRO A 24 99.78 -14.43 49.05
N LEU A 25 100.77 -14.69 48.18
CA LEU A 25 101.33 -16.01 47.92
C LEU A 25 102.77 -16.07 48.43
N GLY A 26 103.12 -17.10 49.21
CA GLY A 26 104.50 -17.39 49.59
C GLY A 26 105.26 -18.16 48.50
N VAL A 27 106.58 -17.97 48.41
CA VAL A 27 107.43 -18.64 47.41
C VAL A 27 107.45 -20.16 47.63
N GLU A 28 107.36 -20.63 48.89
CA GLU A 28 107.31 -22.06 49.24
C GLU A 28 106.05 -22.75 48.71
N SER A 29 104.90 -22.05 48.70
CA SER A 29 103.62 -22.58 48.22
C SER A 29 103.54 -22.68 46.69
N LEU A 30 104.48 -22.04 45.98
CA LEU A 30 104.46 -21.88 44.52
C LEU A 30 104.26 -23.18 43.74
N PRO A 31 104.97 -24.30 44.01
CA PRO A 31 104.86 -25.51 43.18
C PRO A 31 103.50 -26.21 43.34
N LEU A 32 102.88 -26.11 44.52
CA LEU A 32 101.55 -26.68 44.78
C LEU A 32 100.46 -25.86 44.09
N VAL A 33 100.51 -24.53 44.20
CA VAL A 33 99.53 -23.66 43.54
C VAL A 33 99.72 -23.67 42.02
N GLU A 34 100.95 -23.84 41.51
CA GLU A 34 101.21 -24.01 40.06
C GLU A 34 100.53 -25.28 39.51
N LYS A 35 100.62 -26.41 40.25
CA LYS A 35 99.90 -27.65 39.90
C LYS A 35 98.39 -27.49 40.00
N LEU A 36 97.86 -27.09 41.16
CA LEU A 36 96.41 -26.94 41.38
C LEU A 36 95.76 -25.97 40.37
N PHE A 37 96.46 -24.91 39.97
CA PHE A 37 96.00 -24.02 38.91
C PHE A 37 96.01 -24.70 37.53
N SER A 38 97.04 -25.49 37.21
CA SER A 38 97.08 -26.26 35.96
C SER A 38 95.99 -27.33 35.90
N ASP A 39 95.72 -28.01 37.01
CA ASP A 39 94.68 -29.02 37.14
C ASP A 39 93.28 -28.37 37.03
N LEU A 40 93.08 -27.20 37.64
CA LEU A 40 91.84 -26.42 37.51
C LEU A 40 91.62 -25.90 36.08
N VAL A 41 92.68 -25.45 35.40
CA VAL A 41 92.61 -25.05 33.98
C VAL A 41 92.28 -26.26 33.11
N HIS A 42 92.99 -27.38 33.24
CA HIS A 42 92.71 -28.58 32.44
C HIS A 42 91.32 -29.16 32.71
N THR A 43 90.83 -29.17 33.95
CA THR A 43 89.47 -29.66 34.25
C THR A 43 88.39 -28.70 33.74
N THR A 44 88.58 -27.38 33.81
CA THR A 44 87.62 -26.41 33.25
C THR A 44 87.65 -26.36 31.71
N GLU A 45 88.81 -26.50 31.08
CA GLU A 45 88.95 -26.66 29.63
C GLU A 45 88.33 -27.98 29.15
N SER A 46 88.58 -29.09 29.86
CA SER A 46 87.95 -30.38 29.56
C SER A 46 86.44 -30.32 29.72
N LEU A 47 85.92 -29.73 30.80
CA LEU A 47 84.49 -29.54 31.03
C LEU A 47 83.86 -28.62 29.96
N ARG A 48 84.58 -27.62 29.47
CA ARG A 48 84.14 -26.77 28.37
C ARG A 48 84.09 -27.55 27.06
N SER A 49 85.10 -28.40 26.80
CA SER A 49 85.14 -29.27 25.63
C SER A 49 84.01 -30.31 25.65
N THR A 50 83.76 -30.98 26.78
CA THR A 50 82.68 -31.96 26.90
C THR A 50 81.30 -31.34 26.84
N LYS A 51 81.10 -30.12 27.38
CA LYS A 51 79.86 -29.35 27.17
C LYS A 51 79.65 -28.96 25.71
N LEU A 52 80.72 -28.59 24.99
CA LEU A 52 80.64 -28.26 23.57
C LEU A 52 80.42 -29.49 22.67
N SER A 53 80.94 -30.67 23.03
CA SER A 53 80.60 -31.92 22.33
C SER A 53 79.19 -32.39 22.66
N ALA A 54 78.76 -32.31 23.93
CA ALA A 54 77.39 -32.65 24.33
C ALA A 54 76.36 -31.78 23.59
N GLY A 55 76.53 -30.45 23.57
CA GLY A 55 75.65 -29.53 22.83
C GLY A 55 75.75 -29.58 21.30
N LYS A 56 76.68 -30.38 20.75
CA LYS A 56 76.68 -30.79 19.34
C LYS A 56 75.88 -32.07 19.16
N ILE A 57 76.19 -33.10 19.93
CA ILE A 57 75.48 -34.40 19.92
C ILE A 57 73.98 -34.20 20.18
N GLU A 58 73.59 -33.32 21.10
CA GLU A 58 72.20 -32.97 21.39
C GLU A 58 71.48 -32.36 20.16
N LYS A 59 72.16 -31.53 19.37
CA LYS A 59 71.63 -30.96 18.12
C LYS A 59 71.63 -31.96 16.97
N GLU A 60 72.63 -32.83 16.91
CA GLU A 60 72.71 -33.92 15.93
C GLU A 60 71.57 -34.92 16.21
N CYS A 61 71.34 -35.33 17.46
CA CYS A 61 70.19 -36.11 17.89
C CYS A 61 68.86 -35.40 17.57
N SER A 62 68.72 -34.10 17.87
CA SER A 62 67.51 -33.34 17.54
C SER A 62 67.22 -33.32 16.03
N ASN A 63 68.25 -33.20 15.20
CA ASN A 63 68.14 -33.29 13.75
C ASN A 63 67.80 -34.72 13.30
N PHE A 64 68.39 -35.75 13.92
CA PHE A 64 68.05 -37.14 13.62
C PHE A 64 66.60 -37.47 14.01
N ASP A 65 66.10 -37.00 15.15
CA ASP A 65 64.68 -37.14 15.49
C ASP A 65 63.78 -36.41 14.50
N ALA A 66 64.11 -35.19 14.09
CA ALA A 66 63.36 -34.48 13.03
C ALA A 66 63.36 -35.23 11.67
N ILE A 67 64.45 -35.93 11.34
CA ILE A 67 64.55 -36.77 10.13
C ILE A 67 63.77 -38.08 10.29
N LEU A 68 63.75 -38.64 11.51
CA LEU A 68 63.11 -39.92 11.84
C LEU A 68 61.61 -39.81 12.09
N GLU A 69 61.08 -38.71 12.60
CA GLU A 69 59.64 -38.54 12.87
C GLU A 69 58.75 -38.85 11.64
N PRO A 70 59.06 -38.39 10.41
CA PRO A 70 58.32 -38.82 9.21
C PRO A 70 58.35 -40.34 8.99
N TYR A 71 59.49 -40.99 9.21
CA TYR A 71 59.62 -42.46 9.09
C TYR A 71 58.93 -43.21 10.25
N LYS A 72 58.89 -42.66 11.48
CA LYS A 72 58.11 -43.19 12.60
C LYS A 72 56.60 -43.11 12.28
N ALA A 73 56.16 -41.97 11.75
CA ALA A 73 54.78 -41.74 11.35
C ALA A 73 54.35 -42.62 10.15
N GLU A 74 55.22 -42.82 9.15
CA GLU A 74 54.96 -43.73 8.03
C GLU A 74 54.92 -45.19 8.49
N ASN A 75 55.82 -45.65 9.36
CA ASN A 75 55.73 -46.97 9.97
C ASN A 75 54.45 -47.15 10.80
N ALA A 76 54.03 -46.14 11.56
CA ALA A 76 52.78 -46.16 12.32
C ALA A 76 51.51 -46.07 11.43
N LYS A 77 51.64 -45.61 10.17
CA LYS A 77 50.60 -45.72 9.14
C LYS A 77 50.58 -47.12 8.54
N LEU A 78 51.71 -47.60 8.03
CA LEU A 78 51.86 -48.92 7.42
C LEU A 78 51.46 -50.05 8.39
N THR A 79 51.77 -49.93 9.68
CA THR A 79 51.34 -50.90 10.70
C THR A 79 49.82 -50.94 10.85
N ARG A 80 49.13 -49.80 10.76
CA ARG A 80 47.65 -49.75 10.80
C ARG A 80 47.05 -50.31 9.52
N GLU A 81 47.54 -49.91 8.36
CA GLU A 81 47.09 -50.45 7.06
C GLU A 81 47.32 -51.96 6.96
N ASN A 82 48.43 -52.47 7.50
CA ASN A 82 48.71 -53.90 7.58
C ASN A 82 47.75 -54.64 8.53
N ASN A 83 47.44 -54.08 9.70
CA ASN A 83 46.44 -54.62 10.63
C ASN A 83 45.01 -54.58 10.04
N GLU A 84 44.65 -53.52 9.34
CA GLU A 84 43.35 -53.35 8.67
C GLU A 84 43.20 -54.37 7.52
N LEU A 85 44.23 -54.55 6.69
CA LEU A 85 44.28 -55.60 5.66
C LEU A 85 44.22 -57.02 6.28
N HIS A 86 44.88 -57.26 7.41
CA HIS A 86 44.76 -58.53 8.12
C HIS A 86 43.33 -58.78 8.65
N LEU A 87 42.65 -57.75 9.16
CA LEU A 87 41.24 -57.83 9.57
C LEU A 87 40.30 -58.03 8.37
N GLU A 88 40.59 -57.44 7.20
CA GLU A 88 39.82 -57.66 5.98
C GLU A 88 40.02 -59.07 5.41
N ILE A 89 41.25 -59.57 5.40
CA ILE A 89 41.56 -60.98 5.04
C ILE A 89 40.84 -61.95 5.98
N LEU A 90 40.77 -61.66 7.29
CA LEU A 90 39.99 -62.46 8.24
C LEU A 90 38.48 -62.42 7.94
N LYS A 91 37.91 -61.25 7.66
CA LYS A 91 36.49 -61.10 7.27
C LYS A 91 36.17 -61.85 5.98
N LEU A 92 37.01 -61.72 4.95
CA LEU A 92 36.85 -62.43 3.67
C LEU A 92 36.99 -63.94 3.84
N LYS A 93 37.94 -64.39 4.70
CA LYS A 93 38.05 -65.80 5.06
C LYS A 93 36.81 -66.31 5.79
N GLU A 94 36.28 -65.57 6.76
CA GLU A 94 35.03 -65.94 7.44
C GLU A 94 33.83 -66.00 6.49
N GLN A 95 33.70 -65.05 5.57
CA GLN A 95 32.65 -65.07 4.54
C GLN A 95 32.79 -66.30 3.64
N SER A 96 34.02 -66.62 3.21
CA SER A 96 34.32 -67.84 2.44
C SER A 96 34.01 -69.11 3.24
N ASP A 97 34.43 -69.20 4.51
CA ASP A 97 34.17 -70.35 5.38
C ASP A 97 32.67 -70.52 5.70
N ARG A 98 31.88 -69.43 5.71
CA ARG A 98 30.40 -69.50 5.77
C ARG A 98 29.85 -70.03 4.44
N HIS A 99 30.21 -69.43 3.31
CA HIS A 99 29.75 -69.85 1.99
C HIS A 99 30.10 -71.33 1.68
N VAL A 100 31.27 -71.79 2.12
CA VAL A 100 31.70 -73.20 2.04
C VAL A 100 30.90 -74.12 2.97
N LYS A 101 30.44 -73.65 4.14
CA LYS A 101 29.50 -74.41 4.99
C LYS A 101 28.12 -74.50 4.35
N ASP A 102 27.62 -73.40 3.79
CA ASP A 102 26.32 -73.32 3.14
C ASP A 102 26.28 -74.21 1.89
N LEU A 103 27.31 -74.16 1.04
CA LEU A 103 27.48 -75.05 -0.11
C LEU A 103 27.64 -76.53 0.29
N LYS A 104 28.24 -76.83 1.46
CA LYS A 104 28.27 -78.19 2.00
C LYS A 104 26.91 -78.64 2.55
N ALA A 105 26.09 -77.72 3.04
CA ALA A 105 24.73 -78.01 3.50
C ALA A 105 23.79 -78.26 2.31
N THR A 106 23.86 -77.45 1.26
CA THR A 106 23.06 -77.65 0.03
C THR A 106 23.51 -78.90 -0.72
N LEU A 107 24.83 -79.16 -0.82
CA LEU A 107 25.34 -80.42 -1.39
C LEU A 107 24.76 -81.63 -0.65
N ARG A 108 24.84 -81.65 0.69
CA ARG A 108 24.24 -82.73 1.50
C ARG A 108 22.74 -82.88 1.26
N LYS A 109 22.00 -81.77 1.17
CA LYS A 109 20.55 -81.80 0.89
C LYS A 109 20.27 -82.47 -0.46
N VAL A 110 21.00 -82.08 -1.50
CA VAL A 110 20.89 -82.69 -2.85
C VAL A 110 21.37 -84.14 -2.86
N GLU A 111 22.37 -84.52 -2.07
CA GLU A 111 22.81 -85.91 -1.91
C GLU A 111 21.72 -86.79 -1.28
N HIS A 112 21.00 -86.30 -0.27
CA HIS A 112 19.87 -87.00 0.35
C HIS A 112 18.69 -87.10 -0.62
N GLU A 113 18.29 -86.00 -1.26
CA GLU A 113 17.24 -86.00 -2.29
C GLU A 113 17.58 -86.95 -3.45
N THR A 114 18.86 -87.03 -3.84
CA THR A 114 19.35 -87.98 -4.84
C THR A 114 19.30 -89.42 -4.34
N ALA A 115 19.55 -89.68 -3.05
CA ALA A 115 19.43 -91.01 -2.46
C ALA A 115 17.96 -91.47 -2.38
N ASP A 116 17.06 -90.57 -1.99
CA ASP A 116 15.61 -90.82 -1.93
C ASP A 116 15.03 -91.06 -3.33
N LEU A 117 15.41 -90.26 -4.32
CA LEU A 117 15.03 -90.48 -5.72
C LEU A 117 15.61 -91.79 -6.27
N LYS A 118 16.83 -92.20 -5.89
CA LYS A 118 17.39 -93.51 -6.24
C LYS A 118 16.63 -94.65 -5.55
N PHE A 119 16.21 -94.50 -4.30
CA PHE A 119 15.39 -95.48 -3.60
C PHE A 119 14.01 -95.64 -4.25
N LEU A 120 13.34 -94.53 -4.54
CA LEU A 120 12.04 -94.49 -5.21
C LEU A 120 12.12 -95.09 -6.63
N ASN A 121 13.17 -94.75 -7.40
CA ASN A 121 13.41 -95.34 -8.73
C ASN A 121 13.66 -96.86 -8.62
N ASN A 122 14.47 -97.32 -7.68
CA ASN A 122 14.64 -98.75 -7.41
C ASN A 122 13.31 -99.44 -7.03
N GLN A 123 12.46 -98.79 -6.24
CA GLN A 123 11.12 -99.29 -5.91
C GLN A 123 10.23 -99.41 -7.16
N TYR A 124 10.23 -98.40 -8.04
CA TYR A 124 9.53 -98.47 -9.33
C TYR A 124 10.11 -99.54 -10.26
N ILE A 125 11.43 -99.71 -10.35
CA ILE A 125 12.08 -100.81 -11.09
C ILE A 125 11.65 -102.17 -10.54
N HIS A 126 11.58 -102.34 -9.21
CA HIS A 126 11.07 -103.57 -8.60
C HIS A 126 9.58 -103.79 -8.89
N LYS A 127 8.76 -102.74 -8.91
CA LYS A 127 7.33 -102.80 -9.26
C LYS A 127 7.13 -103.16 -10.74
N ILE A 128 7.89 -102.54 -11.64
CA ILE A 128 7.94 -102.85 -13.08
C ILE A 128 8.34 -104.31 -13.26
N ARG A 129 9.46 -104.76 -12.70
CA ARG A 129 9.90 -106.17 -12.75
C ARG A 129 8.87 -107.16 -12.18
N SER A 130 8.03 -106.74 -11.24
CA SER A 130 6.91 -107.56 -10.77
C SER A 130 5.78 -107.60 -11.79
N LEU A 131 5.36 -106.45 -12.32
CA LEU A 131 4.33 -106.37 -13.36
C LEU A 131 4.75 -107.04 -14.67
N GLU A 132 6.05 -107.03 -15.01
CA GLU A 132 6.66 -107.79 -16.10
C GLU A 132 6.59 -109.29 -15.85
N ARG A 133 6.90 -109.75 -14.64
CA ARG A 133 6.74 -111.17 -14.26
C ARG A 133 5.26 -111.59 -14.27
N ASP A 134 4.37 -110.75 -13.75
CA ASP A 134 2.92 -110.99 -13.77
C ASP A 134 2.37 -110.99 -15.19
N ASN A 135 2.82 -110.07 -16.07
CA ASN A 135 2.44 -110.03 -17.47
C ASN A 135 3.07 -111.18 -18.27
N LYS A 136 4.30 -111.61 -17.96
CA LYS A 136 4.92 -112.79 -18.55
C LYS A 136 4.17 -114.06 -18.14
N ALA A 137 3.82 -114.21 -16.86
CA ALA A 137 2.99 -115.31 -16.37
C ALA A 137 1.57 -115.28 -16.98
N LYS A 138 0.95 -114.10 -17.14
CA LYS A 138 -0.32 -113.95 -17.88
C LYS A 138 -0.17 -114.27 -19.36
N THR A 139 0.93 -113.89 -20.01
CA THR A 139 1.18 -114.16 -21.44
C THR A 139 1.45 -115.64 -21.67
N GLU A 140 2.24 -116.27 -20.81
CA GLU A 140 2.42 -117.73 -20.75
C GLU A 140 1.10 -118.44 -20.44
N LYS A 141 0.24 -117.87 -19.59
CA LYS A 141 -1.08 -118.44 -19.32
C LYS A 141 -2.02 -118.30 -20.50
N ILE A 142 -2.00 -117.17 -21.20
CA ILE A 142 -2.72 -116.92 -22.45
C ILE A 142 -2.19 -117.87 -23.54
N GLN A 143 -0.88 -118.09 -23.62
CA GLN A 143 -0.27 -119.04 -24.54
C GLN A 143 -0.65 -120.49 -24.19
N GLN A 144 -0.58 -120.93 -22.94
CA GLN A 144 -1.07 -122.24 -22.50
C GLN A 144 -2.56 -122.42 -22.77
N LEU A 145 -3.38 -121.37 -22.58
CA LEU A 145 -4.80 -121.41 -22.88
C LEU A 145 -5.03 -121.47 -24.40
N GLN A 146 -4.26 -120.75 -25.21
CA GLN A 146 -4.29 -120.82 -26.67
C GLN A 146 -3.82 -122.18 -27.18
N GLU A 147 -2.76 -122.77 -26.62
CA GLU A 147 -2.25 -124.10 -26.95
C GLU A 147 -3.26 -125.20 -26.59
N LYS A 148 -3.95 -125.06 -25.45
CA LYS A 148 -5.09 -125.94 -25.09
C LYS A 148 -6.32 -125.70 -25.97
N ASN A 149 -6.53 -124.47 -26.46
CA ASN A 149 -7.59 -124.17 -27.45
C ASN A 149 -7.24 -124.76 -28.84
N LEU A 150 -5.97 -124.72 -29.24
CA LEU A 150 -5.41 -125.35 -30.44
C LEU A 150 -5.43 -126.89 -30.38
N GLN A 151 -5.77 -127.48 -29.22
CA GLN A 151 -6.03 -128.91 -29.03
C GLN A 151 -7.53 -129.23 -28.88
N ALA A 152 -8.44 -128.31 -29.20
CA ALA A 152 -9.88 -128.54 -29.23
C ALA A 152 -10.29 -129.46 -30.41
N VAL A 153 -10.25 -130.77 -30.18
CA VAL A 153 -10.74 -131.78 -31.14
C VAL A 153 -12.27 -131.78 -31.17
N VAL A 154 -12.85 -130.95 -32.04
CA VAL A 154 -14.31 -130.95 -32.29
C VAL A 154 -14.70 -132.26 -33.00
N GLN A 155 -15.34 -133.16 -32.25
CA GLN A 155 -15.75 -134.47 -32.74
C GLN A 155 -17.14 -134.42 -33.38
N THR A 156 -17.22 -134.07 -34.67
CA THR A 156 -18.48 -134.13 -35.42
C THR A 156 -18.92 -135.58 -35.69
N PRO A 157 -20.24 -135.90 -35.61
CA PRO A 157 -20.75 -137.23 -35.97
C PRO A 157 -20.40 -137.56 -37.43
N GLY A 158 -19.61 -138.63 -37.65
CA GLY A 158 -19.07 -138.98 -38.98
C GLY A 158 -17.62 -139.47 -39.00
N GLY A 159 -16.88 -139.36 -37.90
CA GLY A 159 -15.67 -140.17 -37.65
C GLY A 159 -14.41 -139.84 -38.46
N ARG A 160 -14.39 -138.81 -39.30
CA ARG A 160 -13.20 -138.39 -40.07
C ARG A 160 -12.58 -137.11 -39.51
N LYS A 161 -11.42 -137.24 -38.84
CA LYS A 161 -10.63 -136.11 -38.33
C LYS A 161 -10.09 -135.26 -39.50
N ARG A 162 -10.23 -133.93 -39.42
CA ARG A 162 -9.55 -132.94 -40.25
C ARG A 162 -9.05 -131.81 -39.37
N ASN A 163 -7.76 -131.49 -39.45
CA ASN A 163 -7.20 -130.33 -38.75
C ASN A 163 -7.53 -129.05 -39.52
N ILE A 164 -7.99 -128.01 -38.81
CA ILE A 164 -8.22 -126.67 -39.35
C ILE A 164 -7.18 -125.73 -38.73
N PRO A 165 -6.34 -125.03 -39.53
CA PRO A 165 -5.39 -124.06 -38.98
C PRO A 165 -6.10 -122.81 -38.45
N PHE A 166 -5.94 -122.50 -37.16
CA PHE A 166 -6.47 -121.26 -36.57
C PHE A 166 -5.58 -120.06 -36.94
N ARG A 167 -6.15 -119.12 -37.70
CA ARG A 167 -5.49 -117.88 -38.14
C ARG A 167 -5.60 -116.82 -37.04
N ARG A 168 -4.47 -116.39 -36.46
CA ARG A 168 -4.45 -115.27 -35.49
C ARG A 168 -4.78 -113.96 -36.22
N GLN A 169 -5.71 -113.19 -35.68
CA GLN A 169 -6.09 -111.87 -36.21
C GLN A 169 -5.18 -110.80 -35.59
N LEU A 170 -4.50 -110.03 -36.43
CA LEU A 170 -3.80 -108.80 -36.05
C LEU A 170 -4.73 -107.62 -36.32
N MET A 171 -4.65 -106.58 -35.50
CA MET A 171 -5.38 -105.33 -35.70
C MET A 171 -4.38 -104.18 -35.66
N GLN A 172 -4.18 -103.53 -36.82
CA GLN A 172 -3.46 -102.26 -36.92
C GLN A 172 -4.45 -101.11 -36.68
N ILE A 173 -3.95 -99.99 -36.18
CA ILE A 173 -4.71 -98.75 -36.00
C ILE A 173 -3.91 -97.66 -36.69
N ASP A 174 -4.43 -97.14 -37.79
CA ASP A 174 -3.79 -96.12 -38.60
C ASP A 174 -4.51 -94.77 -38.45
N GLN A 175 -3.71 -93.70 -38.35
CA GLN A 175 -4.06 -92.28 -38.56
C GLN A 175 -4.84 -91.52 -37.44
N PRO A 176 -4.42 -90.28 -37.09
CA PRO A 176 -5.16 -89.36 -36.22
C PRO A 176 -6.16 -88.47 -37.00
N VAL A 177 -6.99 -87.70 -36.26
CA VAL A 177 -8.20 -87.01 -36.75
C VAL A 177 -7.90 -85.68 -37.50
N PRO A 178 -8.70 -85.25 -38.50
CA PRO A 178 -8.45 -84.06 -39.33
C PRO A 178 -9.10 -82.74 -38.80
N PRO A 179 -8.72 -81.57 -39.35
CA PRO A 179 -9.32 -80.27 -39.03
C PRO A 179 -10.58 -79.94 -39.87
N SER A 180 -11.42 -79.03 -39.36
CA SER A 180 -12.69 -78.59 -39.98
C SER A 180 -12.69 -77.09 -40.34
N GLY A 181 -13.60 -76.66 -41.21
CA GLY A 181 -13.76 -75.25 -41.59
C GLY A 181 -15.19 -74.82 -41.94
N VAL A 182 -15.45 -73.52 -41.69
CA VAL A 182 -16.40 -72.58 -42.32
C VAL A 182 -17.73 -73.11 -42.88
N SER A 183 -18.87 -72.67 -42.30
CA SER A 183 -19.93 -71.91 -43.01
C SER A 183 -21.00 -71.36 -42.06
N THR A 184 -21.78 -70.37 -42.51
CA THR A 184 -22.76 -69.58 -41.75
C THR A 184 -24.23 -69.92 -42.07
N TYR A 185 -25.10 -69.96 -41.05
CA TYR A 185 -26.45 -69.37 -41.02
C TYR A 185 -26.82 -69.10 -39.54
N PRO A 186 -27.66 -68.10 -39.19
CA PRO A 186 -27.64 -67.51 -37.85
C PRO A 186 -28.54 -68.23 -36.85
N ILE A 187 -27.96 -68.51 -35.68
CA ILE A 187 -28.66 -68.87 -34.43
C ILE A 187 -28.25 -67.80 -33.41
N PRO A 188 -29.15 -67.31 -32.52
CA PRO A 188 -28.76 -66.38 -31.47
C PRO A 188 -27.68 -67.00 -30.58
N GLN A 189 -26.46 -66.49 -30.64
CA GLN A 189 -25.33 -67.03 -29.89
C GLN A 189 -25.39 -66.54 -28.43
N PRO A 190 -25.25 -67.43 -27.43
CA PRO A 190 -24.65 -67.04 -26.16
C PRO A 190 -23.16 -66.73 -26.39
N ASP A 191 -22.58 -65.85 -25.58
CA ASP A 191 -21.25 -65.29 -25.82
C ASP A 191 -20.16 -66.37 -25.91
N ASP A 192 -19.49 -66.42 -27.08
CA ASP A 192 -18.38 -67.32 -27.34
C ASP A 192 -17.12 -66.76 -26.65
N PRO A 193 -16.50 -67.49 -25.69
CA PRO A 193 -15.35 -67.01 -24.93
C PRO A 193 -14.06 -66.86 -25.75
N TYR A 194 -14.11 -67.04 -27.08
CA TYR A 194 -13.01 -66.69 -27.99
C TYR A 194 -13.29 -65.49 -28.91
N VAL A 195 -14.27 -64.65 -28.60
CA VAL A 195 -14.09 -63.19 -28.84
C VAL A 195 -13.17 -62.67 -27.74
N ALA A 196 -11.89 -63.05 -27.82
CA ALA A 196 -10.85 -62.43 -27.02
C ALA A 196 -10.74 -60.98 -27.49
N ASP A 197 -11.27 -60.05 -26.69
CA ASP A 197 -11.27 -58.62 -27.03
C ASP A 197 -9.86 -58.21 -27.42
N LEU A 198 -9.69 -57.54 -28.56
CA LEU A 198 -8.37 -57.14 -29.01
C LEU A 198 -7.74 -56.14 -28.04
N LEU A 199 -8.55 -55.43 -27.24
CA LEU A 199 -8.10 -54.72 -26.04
C LEU A 199 -7.60 -55.70 -24.98
N GLN A 200 -8.36 -56.69 -24.54
CA GLN A 200 -7.89 -57.66 -23.52
C GLN A 200 -6.65 -58.46 -23.97
N VAL A 201 -6.52 -58.78 -25.26
CA VAL A 201 -5.29 -59.40 -25.81
C VAL A 201 -4.13 -58.40 -25.83
N ALA A 202 -4.38 -57.14 -26.18
CA ALA A 202 -3.37 -56.08 -26.09
C ALA A 202 -2.98 -55.78 -24.63
N ASP A 203 -3.91 -55.76 -23.69
CA ASP A 203 -3.71 -55.51 -22.25
C ASP A 203 -2.96 -56.67 -21.60
N ASN A 204 -3.33 -57.92 -21.91
CA ASN A 204 -2.55 -59.09 -21.51
C ASN A 204 -1.14 -59.02 -22.10
N ARG A 205 -0.97 -58.62 -23.37
CA ARG A 205 0.36 -58.50 -24.00
C ARG A 205 1.15 -57.30 -23.47
N ILE A 206 0.49 -56.21 -23.09
CA ILE A 206 1.08 -55.06 -22.40
C ILE A 206 1.50 -55.48 -20.99
N HIS A 207 0.72 -56.31 -20.30
CA HIS A 207 1.06 -56.84 -18.98
C HIS A 207 2.22 -57.84 -19.05
N GLU A 208 2.23 -58.75 -20.03
CA GLU A 208 3.39 -59.61 -20.35
C GLU A 208 4.64 -58.76 -20.63
N LEU A 209 4.53 -57.72 -21.47
CA LEU A 209 5.63 -56.82 -21.78
C LEU A 209 6.05 -55.95 -20.59
N GLN A 210 5.14 -55.59 -19.68
CA GLN A 210 5.45 -54.90 -18.43
C GLN A 210 6.19 -55.82 -17.45
N LEU A 211 5.80 -57.09 -17.36
CA LEU A 211 6.50 -58.10 -16.57
C LEU A 211 7.86 -58.45 -17.18
N GLU A 212 7.96 -58.56 -18.50
CA GLU A 212 9.22 -58.76 -19.23
C GLU A 212 10.15 -57.54 -19.07
N VAL A 213 9.61 -56.32 -19.15
CA VAL A 213 10.36 -55.08 -18.85
C VAL A 213 10.77 -55.01 -17.38
N ALA A 214 9.94 -55.43 -16.42
CA ALA A 214 10.30 -55.48 -15.01
C ALA A 214 11.40 -56.51 -14.73
N GLU A 215 11.30 -57.72 -15.28
CA GLU A 215 12.36 -58.72 -15.21
C GLU A 215 13.65 -58.22 -15.90
N LEU A 216 13.56 -57.52 -17.03
CA LEU A 216 14.72 -56.96 -17.72
C LEU A 216 15.32 -55.77 -16.96
N GLN A 217 14.51 -54.97 -16.26
CA GLN A 217 14.97 -53.92 -15.35
C GLN A 217 15.67 -54.51 -14.13
N GLU A 218 15.13 -55.56 -13.51
CA GLU A 218 15.79 -56.27 -12.40
C GLU A 218 17.11 -56.91 -12.87
N LYS A 219 17.11 -57.59 -14.02
CA LYS A 219 18.33 -58.19 -14.62
C LYS A 219 19.35 -57.11 -15.01
N LEU A 220 18.90 -55.95 -15.50
CA LEU A 220 19.76 -54.79 -15.76
C LEU A 220 20.34 -54.24 -14.46
N GLU A 221 19.54 -54.07 -13.40
CA GLU A 221 20.00 -53.56 -12.10
C GLU A 221 20.96 -54.56 -11.41
N ILE A 222 20.73 -55.86 -11.53
CA ILE A 222 21.66 -56.91 -11.08
C ILE A 222 22.96 -56.86 -11.90
N SER A 223 22.86 -56.70 -13.23
CA SER A 223 24.03 -56.57 -14.12
C SER A 223 24.82 -55.30 -13.81
N GLU A 224 24.16 -54.16 -13.63
CA GLU A 224 24.77 -52.89 -13.21
C GLU A 224 25.42 -52.99 -11.83
N ARG A 225 24.77 -53.63 -10.86
CA ARG A 225 25.38 -53.91 -9.54
C ARG A 225 26.62 -54.79 -9.71
N GLY A 226 26.58 -55.78 -10.61
CA GLY A 226 27.73 -56.57 -11.03
C GLY A 226 28.86 -55.71 -11.62
N VAL A 227 28.56 -54.88 -12.61
CA VAL A 227 29.52 -53.97 -13.28
C VAL A 227 30.09 -52.94 -12.29
N LYS A 228 29.27 -52.37 -11.41
CA LYS A 228 29.71 -51.46 -10.33
C LYS A 228 30.66 -52.19 -9.34
N ASN A 229 30.37 -53.43 -9.00
CA ASN A 229 31.25 -54.27 -8.17
C ASN A 229 32.56 -54.63 -8.88
N TYR A 230 32.53 -55.01 -10.16
CA TYR A 230 33.74 -55.29 -10.94
C TYR A 230 34.57 -54.03 -11.20
N SER A 231 33.95 -52.89 -11.49
CA SER A 231 34.61 -51.59 -11.59
C SER A 231 35.32 -51.24 -10.28
N LYS A 232 34.66 -51.44 -9.13
CA LYS A 232 35.26 -51.24 -7.81
C LYS A 232 36.41 -52.21 -7.53
N GLN A 233 36.33 -53.46 -8.01
CA GLN A 233 37.47 -54.40 -7.95
C GLN A 233 38.63 -53.98 -8.87
N VAL A 234 38.35 -53.44 -10.05
CA VAL A 234 39.37 -52.89 -10.96
C VAL A 234 40.03 -51.67 -10.32
N GLU A 235 39.28 -50.69 -9.82
CA GLU A 235 39.83 -49.55 -9.07
C GLU A 235 40.71 -49.98 -7.87
N LEU A 236 40.29 -51.00 -7.12
CA LEU A 236 41.09 -51.52 -5.99
C LEU A 236 42.37 -52.21 -6.47
N ARG A 237 42.32 -52.91 -7.61
CA ARG A 237 43.50 -53.49 -8.25
C ARG A 237 44.43 -52.44 -8.85
N ASP A 238 43.89 -51.37 -9.42
CA ASP A 238 44.69 -50.30 -10.02
C ASP A 238 45.36 -49.46 -8.95
N ARG A 239 44.66 -49.13 -7.85
CA ARG A 239 45.27 -48.54 -6.63
C ARG A 239 46.35 -49.45 -6.02
N GLU A 240 46.15 -50.76 -6.04
CA GLU A 240 47.15 -51.74 -5.58
C GLU A 240 48.35 -51.82 -6.55
N ILE A 241 48.13 -51.71 -7.87
CA ILE A 241 49.19 -51.61 -8.87
C ILE A 241 49.98 -50.32 -8.69
N GLU A 242 49.33 -49.17 -8.51
CA GLU A 242 49.99 -47.89 -8.17
C GLU A 242 50.80 -48.01 -6.88
N ARG A 243 50.22 -48.61 -5.82
CA ARG A 243 50.92 -48.85 -4.54
C ARG A 243 52.14 -49.75 -4.73
N LEU A 244 52.05 -50.80 -5.54
CA LEU A 244 53.16 -51.72 -5.82
C LEU A 244 54.23 -51.05 -6.70
N VAL A 245 53.86 -50.24 -7.68
CA VAL A 245 54.80 -49.42 -8.48
C VAL A 245 55.56 -48.45 -7.56
N LEU A 246 54.84 -47.71 -6.69
CA LEU A 246 55.42 -46.81 -5.68
C LEU A 246 56.20 -47.51 -4.55
N ALA A 247 56.23 -48.85 -4.53
CA ALA A 247 57.05 -49.67 -3.65
C ALA A 247 58.18 -50.42 -4.38
N LEU A 248 58.12 -50.48 -5.72
CA LEU A 248 59.18 -51.02 -6.58
C LEU A 248 60.18 -49.93 -6.99
N ASP A 249 59.76 -48.66 -7.06
CA ASP A 249 60.68 -47.53 -7.04
C ASP A 249 61.43 -47.49 -5.70
N GLY A 250 62.76 -47.60 -5.79
CA GLY A 250 63.63 -48.01 -4.68
C GLY A 250 63.80 -46.99 -3.55
N GLY A 251 62.85 -46.96 -2.62
CA GLY A 251 62.98 -46.30 -1.32
C GLY A 251 62.57 -44.82 -1.34
N ARG A 252 61.51 -44.49 -0.58
CA ARG A 252 60.99 -43.13 -0.44
C ARG A 252 62.03 -42.22 0.25
N SER A 253 62.48 -41.18 -0.45
CA SER A 253 63.38 -40.18 0.09
C SER A 253 62.69 -39.29 1.13
N HIS A 254 63.44 -38.84 2.13
CA HIS A 254 62.93 -38.03 3.23
C HIS A 254 62.16 -36.79 2.74
N ASP A 255 62.64 -36.13 1.68
CA ASP A 255 62.00 -34.94 1.11
C ASP A 255 60.58 -35.21 0.61
N VAL A 256 60.35 -36.38 -0.02
CA VAL A 256 59.01 -36.79 -0.49
C VAL A 256 58.07 -37.04 0.68
N ILE A 257 58.53 -37.74 1.72
CA ILE A 257 57.71 -38.04 2.91
C ILE A 257 57.41 -36.76 3.70
N SER A 258 58.37 -35.83 3.77
CA SER A 258 58.21 -34.51 4.38
C SER A 258 57.19 -33.64 3.61
N LEU A 259 57.26 -33.64 2.28
CA LEU A 259 56.27 -32.99 1.41
C LEU A 259 54.88 -33.64 1.54
N GLU A 260 54.79 -34.97 1.56
CA GLU A 260 53.52 -35.72 1.71
C GLU A 260 52.88 -35.45 3.10
N SER A 261 53.69 -35.35 4.15
CA SER A 261 53.25 -34.95 5.50
C SER A 261 52.69 -33.51 5.50
N ARG A 262 53.40 -32.58 4.85
CA ARG A 262 52.93 -31.19 4.72
C ARG A 262 51.66 -31.08 3.85
N SER A 263 51.56 -31.84 2.76
CA SER A 263 50.35 -31.91 1.94
C SER A 263 49.14 -32.34 2.78
N LYS A 264 49.27 -33.42 3.56
CA LYS A 264 48.21 -33.88 4.48
C LYS A 264 47.83 -32.87 5.56
N SER A 265 48.76 -32.01 5.99
CA SER A 265 48.43 -30.90 6.89
C SER A 265 47.61 -29.80 6.19
N ASN A 266 47.94 -29.50 4.93
CA ASN A 266 47.18 -28.56 4.10
C ASN A 266 45.81 -29.11 3.73
N GLU A 267 45.71 -30.40 3.36
CA GLU A 267 44.45 -31.09 3.03
C GLU A 267 43.48 -31.07 4.22
N LYS A 268 43.97 -31.28 5.45
CA LYS A 268 43.16 -31.15 6.68
C LYS A 268 42.67 -29.71 6.90
N LEU A 269 43.50 -28.71 6.64
CA LEU A 269 43.11 -27.31 6.72
C LEU A 269 42.06 -26.95 5.66
N ILE A 270 42.23 -27.43 4.42
CA ILE A 270 41.26 -27.26 3.32
C ILE A 270 39.93 -27.95 3.66
N ALA A 271 39.96 -29.17 4.19
CA ALA A 271 38.75 -29.86 4.63
C ALA A 271 38.00 -29.12 5.74
N HIS A 272 38.73 -28.55 6.72
CA HIS A 272 38.14 -27.74 7.79
C HIS A 272 37.54 -26.42 7.25
N LEU A 273 38.25 -25.73 6.35
CA LEU A 273 37.75 -24.52 5.69
C LEU A 273 36.53 -24.81 4.81
N ASN A 274 36.50 -25.92 4.09
CA ASN A 274 35.34 -26.34 3.30
C ASN A 274 34.12 -26.60 4.21
N LEU A 275 34.28 -27.29 5.34
CA LEU A 275 33.21 -27.50 6.31
C LEU A 275 32.68 -26.17 6.88
N GLN A 276 33.57 -25.20 7.12
CA GLN A 276 33.18 -23.85 7.55
C GLN A 276 32.42 -23.10 6.43
N VAL A 277 32.82 -23.25 5.18
CA VAL A 277 32.12 -22.67 4.02
C VAL A 277 30.75 -23.31 3.80
N GLU A 278 30.62 -24.63 3.95
CA GLU A 278 29.34 -25.35 3.90
C GLU A 278 28.38 -24.86 4.99
N TYR A 279 28.86 -24.74 6.24
CA TYR A 279 28.09 -24.18 7.34
C TYR A 279 27.63 -22.74 7.05
N LEU A 280 28.54 -21.85 6.61
CA LEU A 280 28.21 -20.46 6.26
C LEU A 280 27.24 -20.36 5.08
N GLN A 281 27.36 -21.23 4.07
CA GLN A 281 26.39 -21.31 2.98
C GLN A 281 25.02 -21.78 3.45
N GLN A 282 24.96 -22.74 4.37
CA GLN A 282 23.69 -23.20 4.94
C GLN A 282 23.05 -22.09 5.80
N THR A 283 23.79 -21.42 6.69
CA THR A 283 23.24 -20.29 7.46
C THR A 283 22.79 -19.14 6.55
N ASN A 284 23.48 -18.90 5.44
CA ASN A 284 23.03 -17.90 4.46
C ASN A 284 21.72 -18.31 3.79
N ARG A 285 21.56 -19.57 3.34
CA ARG A 285 20.27 -20.07 2.79
C ARG A 285 19.13 -20.00 3.81
N GLU A 286 19.41 -20.31 5.08
CA GLU A 286 18.43 -20.21 6.16
C GLU A 286 18.01 -18.75 6.43
N LEU A 287 18.95 -17.80 6.33
CA LEU A 287 18.66 -16.37 6.41
C LEU A 287 17.93 -15.83 5.15
N GLU A 288 18.32 -16.27 3.95
CA GLU A 288 17.67 -15.94 2.68
C GLU A 288 16.21 -16.40 2.66
N ASN A 289 15.94 -17.66 3.02
CA ASN A 289 14.60 -18.20 3.18
C ASN A 289 13.79 -17.38 4.21
N ARG A 290 14.39 -17.06 5.36
CA ARG A 290 13.70 -16.30 6.42
C ARG A 290 13.45 -14.83 6.04
N ILE A 291 14.27 -14.25 5.17
CA ILE A 291 14.01 -12.94 4.56
C ILE A 291 12.83 -13.06 3.59
N GLN A 292 12.74 -14.13 2.79
CA GLN A 292 11.59 -14.37 1.91
C GLN A 292 10.30 -14.58 2.72
N ASP A 293 10.30 -15.39 3.77
CA ASP A 293 9.15 -15.57 4.68
C ASP A 293 8.68 -14.22 5.26
N LEU A 294 9.62 -13.34 5.63
CA LEU A 294 9.32 -11.99 6.14
C LEU A 294 8.81 -11.02 5.06
N LEU A 295 9.21 -11.19 3.79
CA LEU A 295 8.68 -10.44 2.66
C LEU A 295 7.25 -10.88 2.30
N ASP A 296 7.01 -12.20 2.25
CA ASP A 296 5.70 -12.78 1.93
C ASP A 296 4.68 -12.46 3.03
N THR A 297 5.06 -12.60 4.30
CA THR A 297 4.20 -12.20 5.43
C THR A 297 3.97 -10.69 5.47
N LYS A 298 4.97 -9.86 5.17
CA LYS A 298 4.77 -8.41 5.00
C LYS A 298 3.78 -8.12 3.86
N GLN A 299 3.87 -8.80 2.73
CA GLN A 299 2.96 -8.59 1.60
C GLN A 299 1.52 -8.97 1.98
N ASN A 300 1.33 -10.09 2.67
CA ASN A 300 0.03 -10.52 3.19
C ASN A 300 -0.57 -9.48 4.16
N VAL A 301 0.19 -9.05 5.18
CA VAL A 301 -0.24 -8.01 6.13
C VAL A 301 -0.52 -6.68 5.42
N THR A 302 0.26 -6.31 4.40
CA THR A 302 0.01 -5.09 3.61
C THR A 302 -1.33 -5.20 2.86
N SER A 303 -1.65 -6.37 2.29
CA SER A 303 -2.93 -6.60 1.62
C SER A 303 -4.12 -6.61 2.60
N GLU A 304 -3.93 -7.13 3.82
CA GLU A 304 -4.94 -7.09 4.88
C GLU A 304 -5.18 -5.66 5.39
N VAL A 305 -4.11 -4.87 5.57
CA VAL A 305 -4.22 -3.44 5.92
C VAL A 305 -4.93 -2.64 4.83
N VAL A 306 -4.69 -2.91 3.55
CA VAL A 306 -5.45 -2.28 2.45
C VAL A 306 -6.92 -2.72 2.48
N HIS A 307 -7.22 -4.00 2.69
CA HIS A 307 -8.59 -4.49 2.80
C HIS A 307 -9.34 -3.87 3.99
N LEU A 308 -8.69 -3.76 5.15
CA LEU A 308 -9.23 -3.10 6.35
C LEU A 308 -9.38 -1.59 6.15
N SER A 309 -8.46 -0.94 5.43
CA SER A 309 -8.59 0.48 5.07
C SER A 309 -9.82 0.71 4.20
N ASN A 310 -10.01 -0.09 3.15
CA ASN A 310 -11.18 -0.02 2.27
C ASN A 310 -12.48 -0.28 3.06
N LYS A 311 -12.53 -1.30 3.93
CA LYS A 311 -13.72 -1.58 4.75
C LYS A 311 -13.98 -0.49 5.79
N ASN A 312 -12.96 0.18 6.30
CA ASN A 312 -13.12 1.38 7.15
C ASN A 312 -13.64 2.57 6.34
N GLU A 313 -13.19 2.77 5.09
CA GLU A 313 -13.71 3.81 4.22
C GLU A 313 -15.19 3.58 3.87
N GLU A 314 -15.57 2.34 3.54
CA GLU A 314 -16.98 1.93 3.40
C GLU A 314 -17.80 2.22 4.66
N LEU A 315 -17.29 1.86 5.86
CA LEU A 315 -17.98 2.15 7.13
C LEU A 315 -18.07 3.66 7.43
N CYS A 316 -17.08 4.46 7.02
CA CYS A 316 -17.17 5.93 7.11
C CYS A 316 -18.21 6.50 6.13
N GLN A 317 -18.36 5.92 4.94
CA GLN A 317 -19.44 6.28 4.01
C GLN A 317 -20.81 5.90 4.59
N GLU A 318 -20.98 4.65 5.06
CA GLU A 318 -22.20 4.17 5.76
C GLU A 318 -22.58 5.09 6.95
N LEU A 319 -21.61 5.47 7.79
CA LEU A 319 -21.83 6.42 8.90
C LEU A 319 -22.23 7.82 8.40
N SER A 320 -21.63 8.31 7.31
CA SER A 320 -22.00 9.61 6.74
C SER A 320 -23.42 9.61 6.17
N GLU A 321 -23.90 8.49 5.60
CA GLU A 321 -25.28 8.32 5.15
C GLU A 321 -26.25 8.30 6.35
N ILE A 322 -25.88 7.62 7.44
CA ILE A 322 -26.64 7.60 8.70
C ILE A 322 -26.75 9.01 9.29
N ASP A 323 -25.68 9.81 9.29
CA ASP A 323 -25.71 11.20 9.75
C ASP A 323 -26.59 12.09 8.84
N HIS A 324 -26.55 11.90 7.51
CA HIS A 324 -27.45 12.61 6.60
C HIS A 324 -28.93 12.25 6.86
N LEU A 325 -29.23 10.96 7.07
CA LEU A 325 -30.56 10.48 7.43
C LEU A 325 -31.02 11.02 8.79
N ALA A 326 -30.14 11.05 9.79
CA ALA A 326 -30.42 11.62 11.11
C ALA A 326 -30.74 13.11 11.02
N GLN A 327 -29.95 13.90 10.28
CA GLN A 327 -30.24 15.31 10.05
C GLN A 327 -31.52 15.55 9.25
N GLN A 328 -31.86 14.69 8.27
CA GLN A 328 -33.15 14.78 7.57
C GLN A 328 -34.33 14.51 8.53
N LEU A 329 -34.20 13.50 9.39
CA LEU A 329 -35.22 13.14 10.38
C LEU A 329 -35.37 14.24 11.46
N GLU A 330 -34.27 14.86 11.90
CA GLU A 330 -34.27 16.03 12.78
C GLU A 330 -35.01 17.22 12.13
N ARG A 331 -34.69 17.58 10.88
CA ARG A 331 -35.41 18.64 10.14
C ARG A 331 -36.90 18.33 9.97
N HIS A 332 -37.27 17.08 9.68
CA HIS A 332 -38.68 16.66 9.61
C HIS A 332 -39.38 16.78 10.97
N LYS A 333 -38.70 16.41 12.06
CA LYS A 333 -39.18 16.59 13.45
C LYS A 333 -39.37 18.08 13.78
N GLU A 334 -38.44 18.96 13.40
CA GLU A 334 -38.57 20.41 13.59
C GLU A 334 -39.78 20.97 12.83
N ILE A 335 -39.96 20.60 11.56
CA ILE A 335 -41.12 21.01 10.75
C ILE A 335 -42.44 20.54 11.38
N VAL A 336 -42.50 19.29 11.86
CA VAL A 336 -43.69 18.74 12.53
C VAL A 336 -43.97 19.47 13.85
N LEU A 337 -42.94 19.79 14.64
CA LEU A 337 -43.08 20.56 15.87
C LEU A 337 -43.55 22.00 15.60
N GLU A 338 -42.97 22.68 14.61
CA GLU A 338 -43.38 24.04 14.23
C GLU A 338 -44.82 24.07 13.70
N THR A 339 -45.24 23.03 12.98
CA THR A 339 -46.63 22.86 12.51
C THR A 339 -47.58 22.63 13.70
N ALA A 340 -47.21 21.75 14.63
CA ALA A 340 -48.00 21.52 15.84
C ALA A 340 -48.10 22.77 16.73
N ASP A 341 -47.03 23.55 16.89
CA ASP A 341 -47.06 24.80 17.65
C ASP A 341 -47.91 25.89 16.97
N LYS A 342 -47.95 25.93 15.62
CA LYS A 342 -48.87 26.78 14.85
C LYS A 342 -50.33 26.37 15.09
N GLU A 343 -50.67 25.08 14.94
CA GLU A 343 -52.02 24.55 15.22
C GLU A 343 -52.44 24.81 16.68
N ILE A 344 -51.55 24.59 17.64
CA ILE A 344 -51.76 24.89 19.06
C ILE A 344 -51.94 26.40 19.27
N GLY A 345 -51.23 27.25 18.53
CA GLY A 345 -51.40 28.70 18.50
C GLY A 345 -52.79 29.12 18.01
N GLU A 346 -53.22 28.60 16.86
CA GLU A 346 -54.54 28.86 16.27
C GLU A 346 -55.68 28.33 17.16
N ALA A 347 -55.50 27.17 17.77
CA ALA A 347 -56.43 26.62 18.76
C ALA A 347 -56.50 27.47 20.04
N LYS A 348 -55.37 28.02 20.52
CA LYS A 348 -55.34 28.99 21.63
C LYS A 348 -56.10 30.27 21.26
N VAL A 349 -55.83 30.87 20.09
CA VAL A 349 -56.52 32.09 19.61
C VAL A 349 -58.02 31.83 19.46
N SER A 350 -58.41 30.72 18.84
CA SER A 350 -59.81 30.30 18.70
C SER A 350 -60.49 30.11 20.07
N LYS A 351 -59.78 29.55 21.06
CA LYS A 351 -60.27 29.42 22.44
C LYS A 351 -60.43 30.76 23.14
N TYR A 352 -59.50 31.71 22.98
CA TYR A 352 -59.65 33.07 23.52
C TYR A 352 -60.82 33.81 22.88
N CYS A 353 -60.98 33.75 21.56
CA CYS A 353 -62.11 34.35 20.84
C CYS A 353 -63.45 33.76 21.32
N ASN A 354 -63.56 32.44 21.44
CA ASN A 354 -64.73 31.77 22.02
C ASN A 354 -64.98 32.16 23.49
N PHE A 355 -63.92 32.39 24.28
CA PHE A 355 -64.06 32.84 25.67
C PHE A 355 -64.58 34.28 25.77
N ASP A 356 -64.11 35.19 24.92
CA ASP A 356 -64.65 36.56 24.85
C ASP A 356 -66.09 36.59 24.32
N ILE A 357 -66.42 35.77 23.30
CA ILE A 357 -67.80 35.59 22.83
C ILE A 357 -68.69 35.06 23.97
N PHE A 358 -68.24 34.05 24.71
CA PHE A 358 -68.97 33.50 25.85
C PHE A 358 -69.10 34.53 26.99
N ARG A 359 -68.06 35.31 27.29
CA ARG A 359 -68.12 36.39 28.28
C ARG A 359 -69.14 37.46 27.87
N ASN A 360 -69.13 37.87 26.61
CA ASN A 360 -70.05 38.88 26.09
C ASN A 360 -71.50 38.36 26.09
N LEU A 361 -71.73 37.09 25.73
CA LEU A 361 -73.04 36.42 25.88
C LEU A 361 -73.49 36.33 27.34
N LEU A 362 -72.58 36.05 28.27
CA LEU A 362 -72.87 36.01 29.70
C LEU A 362 -73.26 37.40 30.23
N THR A 363 -72.53 38.45 29.83
CA THR A 363 -72.87 39.85 30.16
C THR A 363 -74.21 40.26 29.56
N PHE A 364 -74.48 39.92 28.30
CA PHE A 364 -75.76 40.21 27.64
C PHE A 364 -76.93 39.46 28.30
N SER A 365 -76.74 38.21 28.70
CA SER A 365 -77.71 37.43 29.48
C SER A 365 -78.00 38.09 30.84
N VAL A 366 -76.98 38.55 31.55
CA VAL A 366 -77.16 39.28 32.83
C VAL A 366 -77.93 40.60 32.63
N LEU A 367 -77.67 41.34 31.54
CA LEU A 367 -78.43 42.55 31.20
C LEU A 367 -79.89 42.23 30.88
N LEU A 368 -80.17 41.23 30.04
CA LEU A 368 -81.53 40.77 29.75
C LEU A 368 -82.27 40.30 31.02
N PHE A 369 -81.61 39.59 31.92
CA PHE A 369 -82.21 39.24 33.23
C PHE A 369 -82.52 40.49 34.07
N GLN A 370 -81.67 41.52 34.05
CA GLN A 370 -81.90 42.77 34.75
C GLN A 370 -83.05 43.59 34.15
N GLU A 371 -83.18 43.60 32.82
CA GLU A 371 -84.31 44.21 32.10
C GLU A 371 -85.62 43.47 32.38
N LEU A 372 -85.64 42.14 32.24
CA LEU A 372 -86.81 41.30 32.58
C LEU A 372 -87.23 41.45 34.05
N CYS A 373 -86.27 41.56 34.98
CA CYS A 373 -86.57 41.89 36.38
C CYS A 373 -87.12 43.31 36.57
N SER A 374 -86.80 44.25 35.68
CA SER A 374 -87.28 45.63 35.75
C SER A 374 -88.69 45.74 35.16
N CYS A 375 -88.93 45.19 33.97
CA CYS A 375 -90.26 45.09 33.38
C CYS A 375 -91.23 44.26 34.26
N ARG A 376 -90.74 43.26 35.01
CA ARG A 376 -91.58 42.56 36.00
C ARG A 376 -92.04 43.52 37.12
N ARG A 377 -91.13 44.26 37.75
CA ARG A 377 -91.46 45.22 38.82
C ARG A 377 -92.38 46.33 38.32
N GLU A 378 -92.20 46.75 37.07
CA GLU A 378 -93.02 47.77 36.42
C GLU A 378 -94.43 47.23 36.12
N LYS A 379 -94.55 45.98 35.65
CA LYS A 379 -95.83 45.28 35.53
C LYS A 379 -96.51 45.08 36.89
N GLU A 380 -95.76 44.75 37.94
CA GLU A 380 -96.28 44.63 39.31
C GLU A 380 -96.81 45.99 39.80
N ARG A 381 -96.03 47.09 39.67
CA ARG A 381 -96.51 48.44 39.98
C ARG A 381 -97.75 48.86 39.18
N LEU A 382 -97.78 48.58 37.87
CA LEU A 382 -98.95 48.90 37.03
C LEU A 382 -100.18 48.07 37.39
N ALA A 383 -100.00 46.85 37.91
CA ALA A 383 -101.09 46.04 38.44
C ALA A 383 -101.60 46.60 39.78
N ASP A 384 -100.71 47.04 40.67
CA ASP A 384 -101.07 47.72 41.93
C ASP A 384 -101.79 49.06 41.66
N GLU A 385 -101.32 49.86 40.71
CA GLU A 385 -101.97 51.10 40.27
C GLU A 385 -103.35 50.83 39.64
N LEU A 386 -103.48 49.80 38.81
CA LEU A 386 -104.76 49.43 38.20
C LEU A 386 -105.74 48.84 39.23
N PHE A 387 -105.25 48.16 40.26
CA PHE A 387 -106.06 47.76 41.42
C PHE A 387 -106.53 48.99 42.22
N GLY A 388 -105.65 49.96 42.48
CA GLY A 388 -106.02 51.24 43.08
C GLY A 388 -107.05 52.01 42.24
N LYS A 389 -106.97 51.96 40.90
CA LYS A 389 -107.99 52.51 40.01
C LYS A 389 -109.29 51.71 39.98
N ALA A 390 -109.27 50.43 40.32
CA ALA A 390 -110.49 49.65 40.53
C ALA A 390 -111.20 50.06 41.83
N ASP A 391 -110.46 50.26 42.93
CA ASP A 391 -111.00 50.80 44.19
C ASP A 391 -111.51 52.25 44.01
N GLU A 392 -110.77 53.13 43.31
CA GLU A 392 -111.27 54.47 42.96
C GLU A 392 -112.56 54.37 42.12
N LYS A 393 -112.59 53.52 41.09
CA LYS A 393 -113.81 53.29 40.28
C LYS A 393 -114.97 52.80 41.13
N GLN A 394 -114.76 51.88 42.07
CA GLN A 394 -115.82 51.35 42.92
C GLN A 394 -116.33 52.39 43.93
N ASN A 395 -115.46 53.29 44.40
CA ASN A 395 -115.86 54.47 45.16
C ASN A 395 -116.64 55.48 44.30
N PHE A 396 -116.26 55.70 43.03
CA PHE A 396 -117.04 56.51 42.10
C PHE A 396 -118.38 55.86 41.72
N GLU A 397 -118.48 54.53 41.65
CA GLU A 397 -119.74 53.82 41.46
C GLU A 397 -120.64 53.92 42.70
N LEU A 398 -120.09 53.88 43.91
CA LEU A 398 -120.84 54.19 45.14
C LEU A 398 -121.35 55.64 45.14
N LEU A 399 -120.50 56.61 44.77
CA LEU A 399 -120.87 58.03 44.70
C LEU A 399 -121.89 58.31 43.59
N LEU A 400 -121.78 57.62 42.44
CA LEU A 400 -122.78 57.66 41.37
C LEU A 400 -124.11 57.05 41.83
N ASN A 401 -124.12 55.94 42.55
CA ASN A 401 -125.36 55.39 43.10
C ASN A 401 -126.02 56.33 44.13
N GLN A 402 -125.24 57.08 44.92
CA GLN A 402 -125.76 58.13 45.81
C GLN A 402 -126.36 59.30 44.99
N LEU A 403 -125.65 59.79 43.97
CA LEU A 403 -126.14 60.84 43.07
C LEU A 403 -127.35 60.39 42.24
N GLU A 404 -127.44 59.11 41.86
CA GLU A 404 -128.58 58.52 41.16
C GLU A 404 -129.80 58.45 42.09
N GLN A 405 -129.62 58.12 43.37
CA GLN A 405 -130.67 58.19 44.39
C GLN A 405 -131.12 59.64 44.68
N GLU A 406 -130.19 60.59 44.80
CA GLU A 406 -130.54 62.02 44.96
C GLU A 406 -131.27 62.56 43.72
N LYS A 407 -130.81 62.18 42.52
CA LYS A 407 -131.47 62.45 41.24
C LYS A 407 -132.86 61.83 41.17
N GLN A 408 -133.06 60.62 41.69
CA GLN A 408 -134.36 59.95 41.72
C GLN A 408 -135.32 60.68 42.68
N MET A 409 -134.87 61.03 43.89
CA MET A 409 -135.60 61.88 44.85
C MET A 409 -135.90 63.29 44.32
N LEU A 410 -135.04 63.85 43.45
CA LEU A 410 -135.28 65.10 42.74
C LEU A 410 -136.25 64.91 41.57
N SER A 411 -136.17 63.80 40.84
CA SER A 411 -137.09 63.45 39.76
C SER A 411 -138.51 63.24 40.27
N GLU A 412 -138.68 62.57 41.41
CA GLU A 412 -139.99 62.44 42.07
C GLU A 412 -140.57 63.81 42.49
N LYS A 413 -139.72 64.76 42.93
CA LYS A 413 -140.15 66.14 43.20
C LYS A 413 -140.54 66.88 41.93
N VAL A 414 -139.75 66.76 40.86
CA VAL A 414 -140.04 67.36 39.54
C VAL A 414 -141.32 66.78 38.96
N GLU A 415 -141.55 65.46 39.05
CA GLU A 415 -142.76 64.82 38.55
C GLU A 415 -144.01 65.23 39.36
N ASN A 416 -143.89 65.45 40.67
CA ASN A 416 -144.95 66.08 41.48
C ASN A 416 -145.22 67.54 41.04
N PHE A 417 -144.19 68.32 40.72
CA PHE A 417 -144.37 69.67 40.18
C PHE A 417 -144.96 69.65 38.75
N GLU A 418 -144.57 68.71 37.90
CA GLU A 418 -145.17 68.51 36.57
C GLU A 418 -146.64 68.09 36.66
N ILE A 419 -147.07 67.32 37.66
CA ILE A 419 -148.49 67.02 37.85
C ILE A 419 -149.29 68.30 38.13
N ILE A 420 -148.78 69.18 39.01
CA ILE A 420 -149.36 70.49 39.30
C ILE A 420 -149.34 71.39 38.04
N GLU A 421 -148.26 71.37 37.27
CA GLU A 421 -148.14 72.12 36.02
C GLU A 421 -149.08 71.60 34.93
N ARG A 422 -149.28 70.28 34.80
CA ARG A 422 -150.20 69.67 33.83
C ARG A 422 -151.67 70.02 34.12
N GLU A 423 -152.07 70.14 35.39
CA GLU A 423 -153.40 70.65 35.74
C GLU A 423 -153.56 72.12 35.32
N LEU A 424 -152.56 72.96 35.56
CA LEU A 424 -152.53 74.36 35.10
C LEU A 424 -152.51 74.48 33.56
N VAL A 425 -151.81 73.57 32.86
CA VAL A 425 -151.77 73.53 31.40
C VAL A 425 -153.09 73.04 30.81
N LEU A 426 -153.79 72.06 31.42
CA LEU A 426 -155.09 71.60 30.93
C LEU A 426 -156.18 72.68 31.01
N GLU A 427 -156.13 73.54 32.05
CA GLU A 427 -156.97 74.73 32.18
C GLU A 427 -156.64 75.79 31.11
N VAL A 428 -155.38 75.87 30.69
CA VAL A 428 -154.90 76.82 29.66
C VAL A 428 -155.05 76.28 28.23
N GLU A 429 -155.04 74.95 28.02
CA GLU A 429 -154.97 74.27 26.71
C GLU A 429 -156.32 73.66 26.23
N ARG A 430 -157.38 73.91 26.98
CA ARG A 430 -158.64 74.43 26.38
C ARG A 430 -158.89 75.83 26.95
N MET A 431 -158.01 76.79 26.68
CA MET A 431 -157.79 77.37 25.35
C MET A 431 -159.10 77.46 24.57
N ARG A 432 -159.44 78.69 24.19
CA ARG A 432 -159.46 79.08 22.77
C ARG A 432 -159.92 77.95 21.84
N LEU A 433 -161.18 77.60 22.01
CA LEU A 433 -162.22 77.86 21.02
C LEU A 433 -161.75 77.68 19.57
N GLU A 434 -162.38 76.72 18.90
CA GLU A 434 -163.12 77.04 17.66
C GLU A 434 -162.30 77.79 16.58
N TYR A 435 -161.04 77.38 16.41
CA TYR A 435 -160.19 77.57 15.23
C TYR A 435 -160.00 79.02 14.75
N GLY A 436 -159.35 79.86 15.57
CA GLY A 436 -159.03 81.26 15.24
C GLY A 436 -157.53 81.65 15.24
N ILE A 437 -156.86 81.50 14.08
CA ILE A 437 -155.71 82.29 13.54
C ILE A 437 -154.39 82.41 14.38
N ALA A 438 -153.24 82.53 13.69
CA ALA A 438 -151.87 82.35 14.22
C ALA A 438 -150.98 83.63 14.35
N PHE A 439 -149.66 83.44 14.58
CA PHE A 439 -148.52 84.41 14.67
C PHE A 439 -148.36 85.19 16.01
N GLY A 440 -147.16 85.51 16.54
CA GLY A 440 -145.75 85.20 16.19
C GLY A 440 -144.70 85.93 17.09
N ASP A 441 -143.45 85.41 17.15
CA ASP A 441 -142.14 85.94 17.68
C ASP A 441 -142.00 86.83 18.96
N LYS A 442 -140.99 86.56 19.83
CA LYS A 442 -140.25 87.55 20.71
C LYS A 442 -139.09 86.97 21.59
N SER A 443 -138.34 87.83 22.33
CA SER A 443 -137.04 87.54 23.03
C SER A 443 -136.78 88.44 24.32
N PRO A 444 -135.57 88.62 24.96
CA PRO A 444 -135.37 88.39 26.43
C PRO A 444 -134.59 89.48 27.25
N SER A 445 -134.18 89.22 28.53
CA SER A 445 -132.79 89.45 29.08
C SER A 445 -132.61 89.54 30.63
N ARG A 446 -131.33 89.41 31.07
CA ARG A 446 -130.64 90.16 32.17
C ARG A 446 -130.55 89.60 33.63
N LEU A 447 -130.03 88.38 33.83
CA LEU A 447 -129.55 87.87 35.15
C LEU A 447 -128.01 87.90 35.34
N ASP A 448 -127.28 88.23 34.27
CA ASP A 448 -125.90 87.76 33.98
C ASP A 448 -124.74 88.35 34.81
N ALA A 449 -125.00 89.18 35.82
CA ALA A 449 -123.96 90.00 36.47
C ALA A 449 -123.32 89.39 37.73
N PHE A 450 -123.93 88.40 38.37
CA PHE A 450 -123.56 87.95 39.73
C PHE A 450 -122.49 86.84 39.77
N VAL A 451 -122.25 86.13 38.66
CA VAL A 451 -121.39 84.93 38.63
C VAL A 451 -119.92 85.26 38.92
N LYS A 452 -119.46 86.48 38.58
CA LYS A 452 -118.03 86.80 38.46
C LYS A 452 -117.26 86.92 39.80
N THR A 453 -117.95 86.97 40.94
CA THR A 453 -117.31 87.03 42.27
C THR A 453 -117.00 85.68 42.89
N LEU A 454 -117.33 84.55 42.23
CA LEU A 454 -117.10 83.20 42.77
C LEU A 454 -115.77 82.56 42.30
N GLU A 455 -115.02 83.20 41.41
CA GLU A 455 -113.80 82.61 40.83
C GLU A 455 -112.56 82.75 41.71
N GLU A 456 -112.56 83.64 42.72
CA GLU A 456 -111.36 84.07 43.46
C GLU A 456 -110.95 83.11 44.60
N ASP A 457 -111.88 82.37 45.23
CA ASP A 457 -111.61 81.50 46.39
C ASP A 457 -110.86 80.18 46.03
N ARG A 458 -110.92 79.75 44.77
CA ARG A 458 -110.50 78.40 44.35
C ARG A 458 -108.99 78.14 44.49
N ASP A 459 -108.16 79.14 44.21
CA ASP A 459 -106.72 78.94 43.94
C ASP A 459 -105.84 78.86 45.20
N TYR A 460 -106.46 78.85 46.39
CA TYR A 460 -105.80 78.62 47.67
C TYR A 460 -105.40 77.15 47.88
N TYR A 461 -106.33 76.21 47.73
CA TYR A 461 -106.21 74.85 48.30
C TYR A 461 -105.31 73.84 47.55
N LYS A 462 -104.78 74.17 46.37
CA LYS A 462 -104.12 73.18 45.48
C LYS A 462 -102.66 72.81 45.83
N ARG A 463 -102.14 73.15 47.03
CA ARG A 463 -100.69 73.22 47.31
C ARG A 463 -100.07 72.17 48.28
N GLU A 464 -100.81 71.12 48.71
CA GLU A 464 -100.55 70.42 49.99
C GLU A 464 -100.08 68.90 49.98
N LEU A 465 -99.53 68.23 48.93
CA LEU A 465 -99.77 66.73 48.73
C LEU A 465 -98.63 65.69 48.19
N GLU A 466 -97.66 65.01 48.92
CA GLU A 466 -96.67 63.87 48.43
C GLU A 466 -95.82 62.96 49.47
N TYR A 467 -95.06 61.79 49.17
CA TYR A 467 -93.86 61.18 49.99
C TYR A 467 -92.85 59.87 49.84
N LEU A 468 -93.03 58.56 49.41
CA LEU A 468 -92.36 57.29 50.07
C LEU A 468 -91.33 56.19 49.40
N GLN A 469 -90.91 55.06 50.12
CA GLN A 469 -90.40 53.61 49.73
C GLN A 469 -88.87 53.05 49.80
N LYS A 470 -88.55 51.66 49.91
CA LYS A 470 -87.40 50.73 49.32
C LYS A 470 -86.41 49.72 50.18
N MET A 471 -85.77 48.59 49.62
CA MET A 471 -84.50 47.69 49.97
C MET A 471 -84.40 46.12 50.50
N ILE A 472 -83.32 45.23 50.24
CA ILE A 472 -83.13 43.70 50.61
C ILE A 472 -81.65 42.94 50.71
N LYS A 473 -81.40 41.56 50.93
CA LYS A 473 -80.09 40.74 51.33
C LYS A 473 -79.72 39.18 50.89
N ARG A 474 -78.76 38.31 51.48
CA ARG A 474 -78.03 36.95 51.03
C ARG A 474 -77.53 35.85 52.18
N ARG A 475 -76.78 34.63 52.24
CA ARG A 475 -75.81 33.55 51.56
C ARG A 475 -75.50 32.10 52.33
N ALA A 476 -74.63 31.05 51.93
CA ALA A 476 -74.39 29.59 52.51
C ALA A 476 -72.96 28.73 52.45
N SER A 477 -72.77 27.35 52.83
CA SER A 477 -71.47 26.48 53.20
C SER A 477 -71.28 24.81 53.09
N PRO A 478 -70.11 24.02 53.40
CA PRO A 478 -69.67 22.52 53.07
C PRO A 478 -69.00 21.37 54.09
N CYS A 479 -68.27 20.20 53.72
CA CYS A 479 -67.74 18.89 54.50
C CYS A 479 -66.45 17.98 53.93
N ARG A 480 -65.80 16.73 54.22
CA ARG A 480 -65.66 15.37 55.09
C ARG A 480 -64.26 14.46 54.83
N ARG A 481 -63.66 13.19 55.16
CA ARG A 481 -63.67 11.75 55.90
C ARG A 481 -62.27 10.81 55.97
N SER A 482 -62.08 9.48 56.46
CA SER A 482 -60.76 8.57 56.70
C SER A 482 -60.65 6.95 57.18
N PRO A 483 -59.49 6.09 57.17
CA PRO A 483 -59.31 4.52 57.51
C PRO A 483 -57.93 3.68 58.04
N GLU A 484 -57.86 2.29 58.37
CA GLU A 484 -56.76 1.10 58.27
C GLU A 484 -55.97 0.13 59.40
N LYS A 485 -55.47 -1.20 59.15
CA LYS A 485 -54.28 -2.19 59.67
C LYS A 485 -54.20 -3.52 60.68
N VAL A 486 -53.26 -4.61 60.61
CA VAL A 486 -53.03 -5.95 61.50
C VAL A 486 -51.73 -7.03 61.39
N THR A 487 -51.40 -8.13 62.26
CA THR A 487 -50.26 -9.31 62.31
C THR A 487 -50.46 -10.67 63.26
N PRO A 488 -49.62 -11.74 63.80
CA PRO A 488 -48.26 -12.60 63.76
C PRO A 488 -48.11 -14.24 64.24
N PRO A 489 -46.92 -15.03 64.46
CA PRO A 489 -46.66 -16.62 64.66
C PRO A 489 -45.60 -17.44 65.69
N LEU A 490 -45.28 -18.85 65.68
CA LEU A 490 -44.34 -19.83 66.56
C LEU A 490 -43.59 -21.15 65.92
N SER A 491 -43.16 -22.32 66.57
CA SER A 491 -42.05 -23.36 66.18
C SER A 491 -42.24 -24.95 66.19
N THR A 492 -41.65 -25.76 65.24
CA THR A 492 -41.19 -27.23 65.36
C THR A 492 -40.33 -27.84 64.17
N ASN A 493 -39.85 -29.11 64.29
CA ASN A 493 -38.89 -29.94 63.48
C ASN A 493 -39.05 -30.14 61.93
N GLY A 494 -37.92 -30.04 61.17
CA GLY A 494 -37.16 -31.17 60.55
C GLY A 494 -37.52 -31.79 59.17
N GLY A 495 -36.53 -31.98 58.27
CA GLY A 495 -36.63 -32.97 57.16
C GLY A 495 -35.67 -32.92 55.94
N LYS A 496 -34.59 -33.73 55.96
CA LYS A 496 -33.86 -34.37 54.83
C LYS A 496 -33.21 -33.55 53.67
N SER A 497 -31.89 -33.69 53.56
CA SER A 497 -31.26 -34.49 52.48
C SER A 497 -29.86 -34.99 52.84
N ASN A 498 -29.71 -36.31 52.73
CA ASN A 498 -28.59 -37.14 52.22
C ASN A 498 -27.14 -36.86 52.67
N SER A 499 -26.33 -37.78 53.25
CA SER A 499 -26.28 -39.27 53.30
C SER A 499 -25.27 -39.98 52.36
N GLU A 500 -24.04 -39.46 52.20
CA GLU A 500 -22.95 -40.21 51.54
C GLU A 500 -21.73 -40.48 52.46
N ASP A 501 -21.30 -39.51 53.28
CA ASP A 501 -20.04 -39.58 54.08
C ASP A 501 -19.90 -40.80 55.01
N VAL A 502 -21.02 -41.33 55.53
CA VAL A 502 -21.03 -42.38 56.56
C VAL A 502 -20.56 -43.76 56.05
N ARG A 503 -20.51 -43.96 54.71
CA ARG A 503 -20.13 -45.24 54.08
C ARG A 503 -18.67 -45.36 53.63
N LEU A 504 -17.89 -44.28 53.67
CA LEU A 504 -16.46 -44.30 53.34
C LEU A 504 -15.61 -44.50 54.60
N ILE A 505 -15.83 -43.67 55.62
CA ILE A 505 -15.09 -43.65 56.89
C ILE A 505 -15.09 -45.02 57.61
N THR A 506 -16.14 -45.83 57.42
CA THR A 506 -16.23 -47.17 58.03
C THR A 506 -15.33 -48.23 57.37
N ARG A 507 -14.89 -48.05 56.13
CA ARG A 507 -14.00 -49.03 55.44
C ARG A 507 -12.53 -48.76 55.71
N GLU A 508 -12.11 -47.51 55.57
CA GLU A 508 -10.70 -47.10 55.78
C GLU A 508 -10.22 -47.41 57.20
N ARG A 509 -11.12 -47.29 58.19
CA ARG A 509 -10.88 -47.73 59.58
C ARG A 509 -10.50 -49.21 59.68
N ASP A 510 -11.28 -50.09 59.03
CA ASP A 510 -11.18 -51.54 59.23
C ASP A 510 -9.94 -52.12 58.51
N GLU A 511 -9.55 -51.53 57.38
CA GLU A 511 -8.32 -51.92 56.66
C GLU A 511 -7.06 -51.47 57.40
N LEU A 512 -7.04 -50.25 57.97
CA LEU A 512 -5.95 -49.78 58.83
C LEU A 512 -5.82 -50.61 60.12
N GLN A 513 -6.94 -51.03 60.71
CA GLN A 513 -6.93 -51.87 61.91
C GLN A 513 -6.39 -53.29 61.62
N SER A 514 -6.62 -53.85 60.42
CA SER A 514 -6.02 -55.12 59.98
C SER A 514 -4.49 -55.07 59.80
N MET A 515 -3.89 -53.89 59.64
CA MET A 515 -2.43 -53.75 59.55
C MET A 515 -1.77 -53.63 60.94
N LEU A 516 -2.37 -52.90 61.88
CA LEU A 516 -1.90 -52.82 63.27
C LEU A 516 -1.82 -54.21 63.93
N ASP A 517 -2.85 -55.03 63.73
CA ASP A 517 -2.96 -56.41 64.24
C ASP A 517 -1.83 -57.36 63.76
N ARG A 518 -1.09 -56.99 62.72
CA ARG A 518 0.06 -57.73 62.18
C ARG A 518 1.38 -57.23 62.77
N PHE A 519 1.53 -55.91 62.91
CA PHE A 519 2.70 -55.33 63.59
C PHE A 519 2.76 -55.71 65.06
N GLU A 520 1.62 -55.79 65.76
CA GLU A 520 1.57 -56.25 67.15
C GLU A 520 2.01 -57.72 67.30
N LYS A 521 1.61 -58.61 66.38
CA LYS A 521 2.09 -60.01 66.38
C LYS A 521 3.59 -60.13 66.12
N HIS A 522 4.14 -59.33 65.21
CA HIS A 522 5.58 -59.35 64.93
C HIS A 522 6.42 -58.75 66.09
N MET A 523 5.86 -57.78 66.82
CA MET A 523 6.44 -57.27 68.07
C MET A 523 6.53 -58.35 69.17
N ILE A 524 5.56 -59.26 69.24
CA ILE A 524 5.58 -60.40 70.18
C ILE A 524 6.70 -61.41 69.83
N GLU A 525 6.95 -61.68 68.55
CA GLU A 525 8.08 -62.54 68.12
C GLU A 525 9.44 -61.94 68.53
N ILE A 526 9.63 -60.64 68.32
CA ILE A 526 10.87 -59.94 68.68
C ILE A 526 11.11 -59.99 70.20
N GLN A 527 10.05 -59.83 71.01
CA GLN A 527 10.13 -59.98 72.47
C GLN A 527 10.41 -61.42 72.94
N SER A 528 10.08 -62.43 72.13
CA SER A 528 10.44 -63.84 72.41
C SER A 528 11.94 -64.08 72.23
N ASN A 529 12.50 -63.61 71.11
CA ASN A 529 13.90 -63.85 70.75
C ASN A 529 14.90 -63.19 71.73
N VAL A 530 14.54 -62.04 72.32
CA VAL A 530 15.35 -61.38 73.36
C VAL A 530 15.45 -62.23 74.65
N LYS A 531 14.43 -63.04 74.98
CA LYS A 531 14.48 -63.94 76.14
C LYS A 531 15.42 -65.13 75.92
N LEU A 532 15.44 -65.69 74.69
CA LEU A 532 16.37 -66.76 74.31
C LEU A 532 17.83 -66.30 74.40
N LEU A 533 18.16 -65.16 73.78
CA LEU A 533 19.52 -64.60 73.79
C LEU A 533 20.01 -64.19 75.20
N THR A 534 19.09 -63.93 76.14
CA THR A 534 19.45 -63.70 77.55
C THR A 534 19.84 -65.01 78.26
N ALA A 535 19.12 -66.11 78.00
CA ALA A 535 19.39 -67.40 78.63
C ALA A 535 20.71 -68.05 78.14
N GLU A 536 21.11 -67.81 76.89
CA GLU A 536 22.39 -68.32 76.37
C GLU A 536 23.60 -67.58 76.95
N ARG A 537 23.49 -66.27 77.19
CA ARG A 537 24.53 -65.46 77.86
C ARG A 537 24.81 -65.97 79.27
N ASP A 538 23.76 -66.21 80.06
CA ASP A 538 23.91 -66.62 81.45
C ASP A 538 24.43 -68.06 81.57
N LYS A 539 24.21 -68.90 80.54
CA LYS A 539 24.79 -70.26 80.44
C LYS A 539 26.29 -70.26 80.10
N LEU A 540 26.79 -69.23 79.41
CA LEU A 540 28.20 -69.12 79.06
C LEU A 540 29.08 -68.74 80.27
N ASN A 541 28.57 -67.94 81.20
CA ASN A 541 29.29 -67.57 82.43
C ASN A 541 29.59 -68.77 83.34
N VAL A 542 28.67 -69.75 83.43
CA VAL A 542 28.83 -70.92 84.32
C VAL A 542 29.97 -71.85 83.86
N LEU A 543 30.35 -71.82 82.58
CA LEU A 543 31.42 -72.66 82.03
C LEU A 543 32.84 -72.10 82.24
N TYR A 544 32.98 -70.91 82.84
CA TYR A 544 34.28 -70.28 83.09
C TYR A 544 34.83 -70.41 84.52
N GLU A 545 34.05 -70.96 85.48
CA GLU A 545 34.44 -70.99 86.90
C GLU A 545 34.74 -72.39 87.47
N GLN A 546 34.64 -73.47 86.68
CA GLN A 546 34.58 -74.85 87.23
C GLN A 546 35.74 -75.80 86.86
N ASP A 547 36.74 -75.39 86.08
CA ASP A 547 37.83 -76.29 85.60
C ASP A 547 39.18 -76.14 86.35
N GLU A 548 39.29 -75.26 87.36
CA GLU A 548 40.56 -75.01 88.07
C GLU A 548 40.64 -75.60 89.50
N LEU A 549 39.73 -76.53 89.86
CA LEU A 549 39.70 -77.12 91.21
C LEU A 549 39.32 -78.62 91.28
N ASN A 550 40.15 -79.51 90.71
CA ASN A 550 40.67 -80.72 91.39
C ASN A 550 41.52 -81.64 90.48
N ARG A 551 42.83 -81.41 90.45
CA ARG A 551 43.81 -82.52 90.30
C ARG A 551 43.84 -83.34 91.61
N LEU A 552 44.23 -84.62 91.54
CA LEU A 552 44.58 -85.55 92.67
C LEU A 552 43.48 -86.50 93.22
N ARG A 553 43.36 -87.71 92.63
CA ARG A 553 43.01 -89.05 93.22
C ARG A 553 42.95 -90.05 92.05
N ARG A 554 43.82 -91.04 91.83
CA ARG A 554 44.46 -92.12 92.64
C ARG A 554 43.57 -93.32 93.01
N GLU A 555 43.81 -94.43 92.29
CA GLU A 555 44.01 -95.82 92.80
C GLU A 555 42.82 -96.71 93.28
N ALA A 556 43.09 -98.03 93.32
CA ALA A 556 42.32 -99.18 93.87
C ALA A 556 41.19 -99.81 92.98
N LYS A 557 40.81 -101.11 93.11
CA LYS A 557 41.12 -102.14 94.16
C LYS A 557 41.41 -103.60 93.68
N HIS A 558 40.75 -104.67 94.19
CA HIS A 558 41.35 -106.02 94.39
C HIS A 558 40.39 -107.27 94.28
N THR A 559 40.97 -108.48 94.10
CA THR A 559 40.39 -109.86 93.95
C THR A 559 40.16 -110.70 95.28
N LEU A 560 39.83 -112.02 95.23
CA LEU A 560 39.34 -112.97 96.34
C LEU A 560 40.07 -114.40 96.42
N VAL A 561 39.84 -115.37 97.41
CA VAL A 561 40.88 -116.26 98.12
C VAL A 561 40.64 -117.84 98.50
N SER A 562 41.65 -118.78 98.82
CA SER A 562 41.61 -120.29 99.29
C SER A 562 42.92 -121.12 99.86
N GLN A 563 42.91 -122.44 100.37
CA GLN A 563 44.00 -123.39 101.03
C GLN A 563 43.77 -125.02 100.96
N SER A 564 44.40 -126.18 101.47
CA SER A 564 45.55 -126.89 102.30
C SER A 564 45.67 -128.50 102.04
N HIS A 565 46.33 -129.62 102.60
CA HIS A 565 47.29 -130.26 103.67
C HIS A 565 48.03 -131.65 103.18
N VAL A 566 48.54 -132.84 103.74
CA VAL A 566 48.60 -133.83 104.97
C VAL A 566 49.80 -134.96 105.00
N GLU A 567 49.94 -135.95 105.98
CA GLU A 567 51.13 -136.88 106.44
C GLU A 567 50.86 -138.49 106.72
N GLU A 568 51.57 -139.63 107.20
CA GLU A 568 52.82 -140.30 107.89
C GLU A 568 53.03 -141.90 107.53
N GLU A 569 53.70 -143.05 108.03
CA GLU A 569 54.69 -143.77 109.04
C GLU A 569 54.96 -145.36 108.61
N ARG A 570 55.61 -146.53 109.12
CA ARG A 570 56.50 -147.25 110.20
C ARG A 570 56.92 -148.81 109.84
N ASP A 571 57.59 -149.91 110.44
CA ASP A 571 58.51 -150.58 111.55
C ASP A 571 59.05 -152.09 111.13
N ILE A 572 59.69 -153.22 111.71
CA ILE A 572 60.41 -153.87 112.95
C ILE A 572 61.10 -155.37 112.75
N ALA A 573 61.97 -156.06 113.63
CA ALA A 573 62.62 -157.50 113.49
C ALA A 573 63.37 -158.32 114.72
N LEU A 574 63.83 -159.66 114.68
CA LEU A 574 64.66 -160.49 115.75
C LEU A 574 65.36 -161.96 115.49
N ALA A 575 65.93 -162.76 116.48
CA ALA A 575 66.97 -163.91 116.35
C ALA A 575 67.09 -165.19 117.36
N ASP A 576 68.09 -166.13 117.18
CA ASP A 576 68.93 -167.02 118.14
C ASP A 576 68.71 -168.57 118.52
N PHE A 577 69.76 -169.50 118.51
CA PHE A 577 69.97 -170.78 119.35
C PHE A 577 71.16 -171.81 119.01
N ARG A 578 71.82 -172.41 120.06
CA ARG A 578 72.44 -173.81 120.25
C ARG A 578 73.86 -174.19 119.71
N ARG A 579 74.59 -175.25 120.17
CA ARG A 579 74.89 -175.93 121.49
C ARG A 579 75.72 -177.25 121.28
N MET A 580 76.64 -177.63 122.21
CA MET A 580 77.37 -178.94 122.34
C MET A 580 78.38 -179.27 121.21
N MET A 581 79.58 -179.89 121.36
CA MET A 581 80.33 -180.61 122.43
C MET A 581 79.92 -182.06 122.78
N ALA A 582 80.83 -183.03 123.02
CA ALA A 582 82.03 -183.56 122.31
C ALA A 582 82.75 -184.62 123.21
N GLU A 583 83.37 -185.67 122.65
CA GLU A 583 83.99 -186.76 123.47
C GLU A 583 85.18 -187.49 122.78
N LYS A 584 86.10 -188.04 123.59
CA LYS A 584 87.31 -188.82 123.20
C LYS A 584 87.81 -189.61 124.44
N GLU A 585 88.63 -190.65 124.22
CA GLU A 585 89.42 -191.40 125.22
C GLU A 585 88.70 -192.40 126.15
N SER A 586 88.64 -193.66 125.71
CA SER A 586 88.93 -194.81 126.59
C SER A 586 89.34 -196.05 125.79
N LEU A 587 90.65 -196.32 125.72
CA LEU A 587 91.23 -197.66 125.48
C LEU A 587 92.74 -197.62 125.72
N ARG A 588 93.20 -198.06 126.90
CA ARG A 588 94.63 -198.26 127.20
C ARG A 588 94.84 -199.32 128.27
N GLU A 589 95.84 -200.17 128.06
CA GLU A 589 96.53 -201.03 129.04
C GLU A 589 95.71 -201.98 129.94
N LYS A 590 95.93 -203.29 129.73
CA LYS A 590 96.56 -204.17 130.74
C LYS A 590 96.93 -205.56 130.18
N LEU A 591 98.05 -206.10 130.69
CA LEU A 591 98.53 -207.51 130.66
C LEU A 591 98.65 -208.19 129.26
N LYS A 592 99.79 -208.75 128.80
CA LYS A 592 101.12 -209.07 129.38
C LYS A 592 101.10 -210.04 130.57
N VAL A 593 102.10 -210.93 130.65
CA VAL A 593 102.24 -212.00 131.68
C VAL A 593 101.21 -213.13 131.48
N SER A 594 101.52 -214.43 131.60
CA SER A 594 102.79 -215.16 131.82
C SER A 594 103.04 -216.05 130.59
N MET A 595 104.25 -216.22 130.03
CA MET A 595 105.53 -216.65 130.63
C MET A 595 105.46 -218.06 131.24
N LEU A 596 106.58 -218.79 131.17
CA LEU A 596 106.87 -220.03 131.92
C LEU A 596 106.01 -221.26 131.51
N LEU A 597 106.52 -222.48 131.43
CA LEU A 597 107.90 -223.00 131.49
C LEU A 597 107.85 -224.32 130.69
N ASN A 598 108.49 -224.42 129.51
CA ASN A 598 109.81 -225.03 129.29
C ASN A 598 109.94 -226.50 129.77
N GLU A 599 111.09 -227.11 129.53
CA GLU A 599 111.51 -228.44 130.00
C GLU A 599 110.66 -229.68 129.58
N GLN A 600 109.67 -229.49 128.72
CA GLN A 600 109.23 -230.45 127.69
C GLN A 600 109.32 -229.85 126.27
N LEU A 601 110.26 -228.96 125.99
CA LEU A 601 111.57 -229.33 125.45
C LEU A 601 111.60 -230.54 124.50
N ARG A 602 112.06 -230.27 123.27
CA ARG A 602 113.19 -230.97 122.64
C ARG A 602 112.99 -232.44 122.20
N ARG A 603 111.78 -233.00 122.25
CA ARG A 603 111.48 -234.33 121.67
C ARG A 603 110.25 -234.45 120.77
N SER A 604 109.28 -233.53 120.85
CA SER A 604 108.22 -233.39 119.81
C SER A 604 108.59 -232.39 118.70
N LEU A 605 109.80 -231.81 118.79
CA LEU A 605 110.24 -230.70 117.95
C LEU A 605 110.65 -231.12 116.52
N GLU A 606 110.97 -232.41 116.32
CA GLU A 606 111.37 -232.95 115.01
C GLU A 606 110.13 -233.29 114.16
N ASP A 607 109.10 -233.91 114.73
CA ASP A 607 107.85 -234.23 114.00
C ASP A 607 107.07 -232.98 113.57
N LEU A 608 107.02 -231.93 114.40
CA LEU A 608 106.37 -230.66 114.07
C LEU A 608 107.12 -229.86 113.00
N GLN A 609 108.39 -230.18 112.73
CA GLN A 609 109.21 -229.49 111.74
C GLN A 609 108.67 -229.70 110.31
N HIS A 610 107.91 -230.77 110.05
CA HIS A 610 107.30 -231.07 108.75
C HIS A 610 105.98 -230.33 108.49
N GLN A 611 105.21 -229.94 109.52
CA GLN A 611 103.95 -229.18 109.32
C GLN A 611 104.17 -227.68 109.05
N SER A 612 105.34 -227.16 109.42
CA SER A 612 105.63 -225.71 109.34
C SER A 612 105.82 -225.20 107.90
N SER A 613 106.35 -226.04 106.99
CA SER A 613 106.53 -225.68 105.57
C SER A 613 105.19 -225.42 104.87
N LEU A 614 104.24 -226.33 105.00
CA LEU A 614 102.92 -226.27 104.33
C LEU A 614 102.06 -225.05 104.74
N LYS A 615 102.36 -224.38 105.86
CA LYS A 615 101.70 -223.12 106.24
C LYS A 615 102.41 -221.86 105.77
N LYS A 616 103.66 -221.95 105.29
CA LYS A 616 104.44 -220.79 104.86
C LYS A 616 103.98 -220.29 103.49
N ASP A 617 103.80 -221.20 102.54
CA ASP A 617 103.41 -220.89 101.16
C ASP A 617 102.02 -220.25 101.08
N GLY A 618 101.08 -220.72 101.92
CA GLY A 618 99.72 -220.17 102.03
C GLY A 618 99.67 -218.75 102.61
N LEU A 619 100.67 -218.31 103.38
CA LEU A 619 100.76 -216.94 103.86
C LEU A 619 101.26 -215.99 102.76
N GLN A 620 102.20 -216.45 101.93
CA GLN A 620 102.82 -215.64 100.89
C GLN A 620 101.82 -215.29 99.77
N SER A 621 100.97 -216.23 99.36
CA SER A 621 99.88 -215.97 98.40
C SER A 621 98.85 -214.94 98.87
N ALA A 622 98.69 -214.73 100.19
CA ALA A 622 97.75 -213.74 100.73
C ALA A 622 98.30 -212.31 100.68
N GLN A 623 99.64 -212.15 100.65
CA GLN A 623 100.27 -210.83 100.61
C GLN A 623 100.26 -210.21 99.20
N GLU A 624 100.25 -211.03 98.14
CA GLU A 624 100.21 -210.56 96.75
C GLU A 624 98.83 -210.00 96.33
N GLU A 625 97.73 -210.41 96.96
CA GLU A 625 96.40 -209.82 96.69
C GLU A 625 96.22 -208.44 97.31
N ILE A 626 96.82 -208.18 98.48
CA ILE A 626 96.71 -206.89 99.18
C ILE A 626 97.33 -205.77 98.33
N ALA A 627 98.54 -205.99 97.78
CA ALA A 627 99.24 -205.02 96.95
C ALA A 627 98.44 -204.59 95.69
N LYS A 628 97.66 -205.50 95.09
CA LYS A 628 96.81 -205.21 93.93
C LYS A 628 95.61 -204.32 94.27
N LEU A 629 95.11 -204.41 95.51
CA LEU A 629 94.01 -203.57 95.99
C LEU A 629 94.50 -202.16 96.33
N GLU A 630 95.69 -202.02 96.90
CA GLU A 630 96.34 -200.73 97.17
C GLU A 630 96.60 -199.96 95.85
N GLU A 631 97.21 -200.60 94.85
CA GLU A 631 97.43 -200.02 93.52
C GLU A 631 96.11 -199.62 92.80
N LYS A 632 94.96 -200.18 93.21
CA LYS A 632 93.64 -199.83 92.67
C LYS A 632 93.04 -198.59 93.34
N ILE A 633 93.39 -198.32 94.60
CA ILE A 633 92.95 -197.13 95.35
C ILE A 633 93.65 -195.87 94.80
N ASP A 634 94.97 -195.93 94.59
CA ASP A 634 95.73 -194.77 94.09
C ASP A 634 95.28 -194.29 92.71
N ARG A 635 94.88 -195.22 91.83
CA ARG A 635 94.29 -194.92 90.52
C ARG A 635 92.92 -194.24 90.59
N LEU A 636 92.15 -194.45 91.66
CA LEU A 636 90.89 -193.74 91.90
C LEU A 636 91.14 -192.35 92.47
N ASN A 637 92.08 -192.20 93.41
CA ASN A 637 92.44 -190.91 94.00
C ASN A 637 92.95 -189.91 92.94
N HIS A 638 93.84 -190.33 92.04
CA HIS A 638 94.30 -189.49 90.92
C HIS A 638 93.13 -189.01 90.04
N LYS A 639 92.14 -189.88 89.81
CA LYS A 639 90.97 -189.53 89.00
C LYS A 639 90.10 -188.49 89.70
N SER A 640 89.90 -188.59 91.02
CA SER A 640 89.17 -187.58 91.79
C SER A 640 89.84 -186.20 91.70
N SER A 641 91.16 -186.13 91.91
CA SER A 641 91.93 -184.88 91.81
C SER A 641 91.74 -184.19 90.46
N SER A 642 91.81 -184.95 89.35
CA SER A 642 91.60 -184.41 88.00
C SER A 642 90.18 -183.88 87.76
N GLN A 643 89.18 -184.39 88.48
CA GLN A 643 87.81 -183.90 88.38
C GLN A 643 87.62 -182.62 89.19
N ASP A 644 88.15 -182.53 90.41
CA ASP A 644 88.10 -181.31 91.24
C ASP A 644 88.80 -180.11 90.56
N GLU A 645 89.90 -180.35 89.84
CA GLU A 645 90.57 -179.35 89.00
C GLU A 645 89.62 -178.80 87.91
N THR A 646 88.93 -179.67 87.16
CA THR A 646 87.98 -179.22 86.13
C THR A 646 86.78 -178.45 86.70
N VAL A 647 86.29 -178.84 87.88
CA VAL A 647 85.20 -178.13 88.57
C VAL A 647 85.64 -176.73 89.00
N ASN A 648 86.88 -176.57 89.47
CA ASN A 648 87.41 -175.26 89.86
C ASN A 648 87.64 -174.34 88.64
N VAL A 649 88.09 -174.88 87.50
CA VAL A 649 88.15 -174.11 86.24
C VAL A 649 86.76 -173.63 85.85
N LEU A 650 85.74 -174.51 85.79
CA LEU A 650 84.37 -174.14 85.42
C LEU A 650 83.77 -173.09 86.37
N ARG A 651 84.02 -173.18 87.68
CA ARG A 651 83.62 -172.16 88.66
C ARG A 651 84.27 -170.80 88.38
N SER A 652 85.55 -170.78 87.98
CA SER A 652 86.23 -169.55 87.60
C SER A 652 85.66 -168.93 86.32
N THR A 653 85.31 -169.77 85.32
CA THR A 653 84.66 -169.30 84.08
C THR A 653 83.29 -168.70 84.36
N ILE A 654 82.48 -169.32 85.22
CA ILE A 654 81.18 -168.78 85.64
C ILE A 654 81.37 -167.42 86.34
N SER A 655 82.32 -167.29 87.27
CA SER A 655 82.60 -166.02 87.95
C SER A 655 83.12 -164.90 87.03
N VAL A 656 83.69 -165.23 85.87
CA VAL A 656 84.01 -164.26 84.82
C VAL A 656 82.74 -163.88 84.05
N LEU A 657 81.94 -164.86 83.63
CA LEU A 657 80.67 -164.63 82.90
C LEU A 657 79.66 -163.83 83.72
N ASP A 658 79.59 -164.01 85.04
CA ASP A 658 78.74 -163.20 85.92
C ASP A 658 79.20 -161.72 85.93
N LYS A 659 80.51 -161.46 85.98
CA LYS A 659 81.07 -160.10 85.91
C LYS A 659 80.89 -159.45 84.53
N GLU A 660 81.07 -160.23 83.47
CA GLU A 660 80.80 -159.78 82.11
C GLU A 660 79.32 -159.43 81.94
N LYS A 661 78.41 -160.30 82.40
CA LYS A 661 76.97 -160.04 82.45
C LYS A 661 76.65 -158.75 83.23
N ASP A 662 77.22 -158.57 84.42
CA ASP A 662 76.92 -157.39 85.25
C ASP A 662 77.46 -156.10 84.61
N SER A 663 78.63 -156.14 83.94
CA SER A 663 79.13 -155.00 83.15
C SER A 663 78.32 -154.73 81.86
N LEU A 664 77.72 -155.76 81.27
CA LEU A 664 76.80 -155.63 80.14
C LEU A 664 75.43 -155.11 80.59
N GLN A 665 75.00 -155.43 81.81
CA GLN A 665 73.82 -154.87 82.45
C GLN A 665 74.03 -153.37 82.73
N GLU A 666 75.12 -153.01 83.42
CA GLU A 666 75.49 -151.61 83.69
C GLU A 666 75.57 -150.77 82.40
N THR A 667 76.24 -151.28 81.36
CA THR A 667 76.31 -150.57 80.07
C THR A 667 75.04 -150.67 79.20
N VAL A 668 74.02 -151.43 79.60
CA VAL A 668 72.64 -151.36 79.05
C VAL A 668 71.82 -150.33 79.80
N ASP A 669 71.96 -150.28 81.12
CA ASP A 669 71.25 -149.33 81.98
C ASP A 669 71.75 -147.90 81.72
N GLU A 670 73.07 -147.67 81.63
CA GLU A 670 73.66 -146.39 81.16
C GLU A 670 73.09 -145.94 79.81
N LYS A 671 72.91 -146.87 78.86
CA LYS A 671 72.36 -146.57 77.52
C LYS A 671 70.86 -146.28 77.60
N THR A 672 70.15 -146.94 78.50
CA THR A 672 68.71 -146.73 78.72
C THR A 672 68.46 -145.36 79.35
N GLU A 673 69.26 -144.96 80.33
CA GLU A 673 69.29 -143.57 80.84
C GLU A 673 69.68 -142.58 79.73
N ARG A 674 70.69 -142.90 78.91
CA ARG A 674 71.09 -142.05 77.78
C ARG A 674 69.95 -141.80 76.80
N ILE A 675 69.17 -142.85 76.48
CA ILE A 675 68.01 -142.78 75.60
C ILE A 675 66.92 -141.94 76.27
N ALA A 676 66.55 -142.23 77.53
CA ALA A 676 65.54 -141.46 78.25
C ALA A 676 65.89 -139.95 78.35
N CYS A 677 67.16 -139.61 78.61
CA CYS A 677 67.63 -138.23 78.58
C CYS A 677 67.61 -137.60 77.18
N LEU A 678 67.86 -138.37 76.11
CA LEU A 678 67.77 -137.88 74.73
C LEU A 678 66.32 -137.69 74.29
N ASP A 679 65.41 -138.57 74.71
CA ASP A 679 63.98 -138.50 74.44
C ASP A 679 63.31 -137.33 75.18
N ASP A 680 63.64 -137.09 76.45
CA ASP A 680 63.17 -135.88 77.16
C ASP A 680 63.78 -134.60 76.55
N ASN A 681 65.04 -134.63 76.12
CA ASN A 681 65.62 -133.51 75.36
C ASN A 681 64.87 -133.30 74.03
N LEU A 682 64.52 -134.36 73.30
CA LEU A 682 63.73 -134.29 72.07
C LEU A 682 62.33 -133.72 72.34
N ALA A 683 61.60 -134.25 73.32
CA ALA A 683 60.28 -133.76 73.71
C ALA A 683 60.32 -132.27 74.12
N ASN A 684 61.35 -131.85 74.85
CA ASN A 684 61.57 -130.44 75.17
C ASN A 684 61.89 -129.60 73.92
N LYS A 685 62.69 -130.11 72.96
CA LYS A 685 62.91 -129.42 71.67
C LYS A 685 61.63 -129.34 70.85
N GLU A 686 60.87 -130.41 70.71
CA GLU A 686 59.57 -130.42 70.03
C GLU A 686 58.59 -129.44 70.65
N LYS A 687 58.52 -129.37 71.99
CA LYS A 687 57.73 -128.36 72.72
C LYS A 687 58.21 -126.93 72.44
N THR A 688 59.52 -126.68 72.38
CA THR A 688 60.01 -125.35 71.95
C THR A 688 59.70 -125.05 70.47
N ILE A 689 59.74 -126.05 69.59
CA ILE A 689 59.39 -125.89 68.17
C ILE A 689 57.88 -125.64 68.00
N ALA A 690 57.02 -126.30 68.79
CA ALA A 690 55.59 -126.05 68.82
C ALA A 690 55.28 -124.62 69.31
N ASN A 691 55.91 -124.19 70.40
CA ASN A 691 55.79 -122.82 70.90
C ASN A 691 56.30 -121.79 69.88
N LEU A 692 57.42 -122.05 69.21
CA LEU A 692 57.95 -121.15 68.16
C LEU A 692 57.07 -121.13 66.90
N ARG A 693 56.37 -122.22 66.57
CA ARG A 693 55.36 -122.24 65.50
C ARG A 693 54.12 -121.44 65.87
N LEU A 694 53.69 -121.50 67.14
CA LEU A 694 52.60 -120.67 67.65
C LEU A 694 52.97 -119.19 67.62
N THR A 695 54.13 -118.79 68.15
CA THR A 695 54.54 -117.38 68.11
C THR A 695 54.85 -116.88 66.70
N LEU A 696 55.31 -117.73 65.78
CA LEU A 696 55.40 -117.37 64.35
C LEU A 696 54.01 -117.13 63.75
N SER A 697 53.03 -117.99 64.01
CA SER A 697 51.64 -117.81 63.54
C SER A 697 50.97 -116.56 64.13
N GLU A 698 51.22 -116.26 65.41
CA GLU A 698 50.79 -115.03 66.07
C GLU A 698 51.45 -113.79 65.43
N LEU A 699 52.75 -113.86 65.13
CA LEU A 699 53.49 -112.80 64.44
C LEU A 699 53.01 -112.61 62.99
N GLU A 700 52.79 -113.68 62.24
CA GLU A 700 52.24 -113.66 60.87
C GLU A 700 50.84 -113.02 60.86
N SER A 701 49.96 -113.43 61.78
CA SER A 701 48.64 -112.82 61.99
C SER A 701 48.75 -111.33 62.35
N SER A 702 49.69 -110.94 63.23
CA SER A 702 49.91 -109.53 63.57
C SER A 702 50.43 -108.71 62.38
N VAL A 703 51.27 -109.32 61.53
CA VAL A 703 51.81 -108.71 60.31
C VAL A 703 50.71 -108.53 59.27
N ASP A 704 49.79 -109.47 59.11
CA ASP A 704 48.65 -109.34 58.19
C ASP A 704 47.63 -108.30 58.68
N GLN A 705 47.35 -108.24 59.99
CA GLN A 705 46.57 -107.16 60.60
C GLN A 705 47.23 -105.78 60.37
N LEU A 706 48.56 -105.69 60.49
CA LEU A 706 49.29 -104.46 60.20
C LEU A 706 49.30 -104.10 58.70
N LYS A 707 49.36 -105.07 57.79
CA LYS A 707 49.18 -104.84 56.33
C LYS A 707 47.79 -104.31 56.02
N GLU A 708 46.75 -104.87 56.62
CA GLU A 708 45.37 -104.40 56.42
C GLU A 708 45.18 -102.98 57.00
N ALA A 709 45.70 -102.72 58.19
CA ALA A 709 45.71 -101.40 58.79
C ALA A 709 46.45 -100.37 57.91
N LEU A 710 47.64 -100.72 57.40
CA LEU A 710 48.40 -99.88 56.45
C LEU A 710 47.57 -99.61 55.18
N SER A 711 47.00 -100.66 54.57
CA SER A 711 46.17 -100.55 53.37
C SER A 711 44.93 -99.68 53.58
N ASN A 712 44.34 -99.70 54.77
CA ASN A 712 43.25 -98.80 55.15
C ASN A 712 43.71 -97.35 55.33
N ARG A 713 44.91 -97.11 55.89
CA ARG A 713 45.52 -95.77 55.94
C ARG A 713 45.93 -95.26 54.55
N ASP A 714 46.39 -96.12 53.65
CA ASP A 714 46.67 -95.73 52.25
C ASP A 714 45.38 -95.33 51.51
N ARG A 715 44.26 -96.05 51.73
CA ARG A 715 42.93 -95.67 51.21
C ARG A 715 42.47 -94.32 51.77
N GLU A 716 42.64 -94.10 53.07
CA GLU A 716 42.30 -92.85 53.75
C GLU A 716 43.15 -91.68 53.24
N ILE A 717 44.48 -91.84 53.15
CA ILE A 717 45.41 -90.85 52.58
C ILE A 717 45.06 -90.56 51.11
N ALA A 718 44.73 -91.57 50.32
CA ALA A 718 44.28 -91.38 48.93
C ALA A 718 42.90 -90.70 48.83
N SER A 719 42.03 -90.85 49.84
CA SER A 719 40.76 -90.11 49.92
C SER A 719 41.01 -88.64 50.28
N LEU A 720 41.77 -88.39 51.35
CA LEU A 720 42.11 -87.05 51.82
C LEU A 720 42.91 -86.25 50.78
N ARG A 721 43.79 -86.90 50.00
CA ARG A 721 44.47 -86.26 48.86
C ARG A 721 43.47 -85.84 47.78
N ARG A 722 42.56 -86.73 47.34
CA ARG A 722 41.53 -86.36 46.35
C ARG A 722 40.60 -85.25 46.84
N GLN A 723 40.28 -85.21 48.14
CA GLN A 723 39.52 -84.12 48.74
C GLN A 723 40.31 -82.81 48.75
N LEU A 724 41.60 -82.84 49.11
CA LEU A 724 42.48 -81.68 49.04
C LEU A 724 42.66 -81.18 47.60
N ASP A 725 42.84 -82.08 46.63
CA ASP A 725 42.95 -81.75 45.20
C ASP A 725 41.64 -81.12 44.68
N ALA A 726 40.48 -81.66 45.08
CA ALA A 726 39.17 -81.09 44.74
C ALA A 726 39.00 -79.68 45.33
N SER A 727 39.28 -79.50 46.63
CA SER A 727 39.20 -78.17 47.28
C SER A 727 40.24 -77.19 46.73
N GLN A 728 41.40 -77.64 46.22
CA GLN A 728 42.34 -76.78 45.48
C GLN A 728 41.78 -76.33 44.13
N VAL A 729 41.08 -77.21 43.40
CA VAL A 729 40.39 -76.85 42.15
C VAL A 729 39.24 -75.88 42.42
N GLU A 730 38.43 -76.12 43.45
CA GLU A 730 37.36 -75.20 43.89
C GLU A 730 37.92 -73.84 44.34
N LEU A 731 39.05 -73.81 45.06
CA LEU A 731 39.72 -72.58 45.45
C LEU A 731 40.30 -71.82 44.25
N ALA A 732 40.87 -72.54 43.27
CA ALA A 732 41.37 -71.93 42.04
C ALA A 732 40.23 -71.34 41.19
N GLU A 733 39.09 -72.03 41.11
CA GLU A 733 37.96 -71.59 40.31
C GLU A 733 37.16 -70.46 40.97
N THR A 734 36.93 -70.53 42.28
CA THR A 734 36.41 -69.37 43.04
C THR A 734 37.38 -68.18 42.99
N GLY A 735 38.69 -68.43 42.92
CA GLY A 735 39.72 -67.44 42.60
C GLY A 735 39.50 -66.77 41.23
N ARG A 736 39.28 -67.56 40.16
CA ARG A 736 38.96 -67.02 38.82
C ARG A 736 37.66 -66.25 38.80
N VAL A 737 36.58 -66.79 39.37
CA VAL A 737 35.28 -66.13 39.43
C VAL A 737 35.40 -64.78 40.18
N LYS A 738 36.16 -64.74 41.27
CA LYS A 738 36.47 -63.49 41.99
C LYS A 738 37.28 -62.51 41.12
N GLU A 739 38.26 -62.97 40.37
CA GLU A 739 39.05 -62.11 39.48
C GLU A 739 38.20 -61.55 38.32
N MET A 740 37.32 -62.37 37.73
CA MET A 740 36.36 -61.94 36.71
C MET A 740 35.36 -60.93 37.27
N ALA A 741 34.80 -61.17 38.46
CA ALA A 741 33.90 -60.24 39.13
C ALA A 741 34.60 -58.91 39.48
N LEU A 742 35.88 -58.94 39.88
CA LEU A 742 36.67 -57.73 40.13
C LEU A 742 37.00 -56.96 38.83
N LYS A 743 37.21 -57.65 37.71
CA LYS A 743 37.39 -57.02 36.39
C LYS A 743 36.12 -56.34 35.93
N GLU A 744 34.97 -57.00 36.02
CA GLU A 744 33.69 -56.40 35.65
C GLU A 744 33.27 -55.28 36.62
N ASN A 745 33.57 -55.40 37.91
CA ASN A 745 33.32 -54.32 38.88
C ASN A 745 34.15 -53.06 38.58
N ARG A 746 35.43 -53.22 38.19
CA ARG A 746 36.26 -52.08 37.72
C ARG A 746 35.71 -51.49 36.44
N ARG A 747 35.36 -52.32 35.45
CA ARG A 747 34.73 -51.86 34.21
C ARG A 747 33.46 -51.05 34.49
N LEU A 748 32.58 -51.53 35.36
CA LEU A 748 31.36 -50.81 35.74
C LEU A 748 31.65 -49.51 36.52
N GLN A 749 32.77 -49.42 37.26
CA GLN A 749 33.25 -48.17 37.86
C GLN A 749 33.80 -47.19 36.81
N ASP A 750 34.55 -47.69 35.82
CA ASP A 750 35.08 -46.90 34.71
C ASP A 750 33.94 -46.38 33.81
N ASP A 751 33.00 -47.25 33.43
CA ASP A 751 31.79 -46.92 32.66
C ASP A 751 30.94 -45.89 33.43
N LEU A 752 30.72 -46.06 34.74
CA LEU A 752 30.00 -45.08 35.58
C LEU A 752 30.76 -43.75 35.70
N ALA A 753 32.10 -43.77 35.76
CA ALA A 753 32.92 -42.56 35.77
C ALA A 753 32.91 -41.85 34.41
N ILE A 754 32.83 -42.59 33.29
CA ILE A 754 32.63 -42.02 31.94
C ILE A 754 31.25 -41.37 31.87
N MET A 755 30.17 -42.09 32.17
CA MET A 755 28.80 -41.56 32.23
C MET A 755 28.69 -40.32 33.14
N THR A 756 29.43 -40.28 34.26
CA THR A 756 29.45 -39.11 35.16
C THR A 756 30.09 -37.88 34.50
N ARG A 757 31.22 -38.06 33.77
CA ARG A 757 31.87 -36.97 33.02
C ARG A 757 31.03 -36.52 31.83
N GLU A 758 30.36 -37.45 31.14
CA GLU A 758 29.47 -37.14 30.01
C GLU A 758 28.23 -36.37 30.48
N ASN A 759 27.60 -36.76 31.59
CA ASN A 759 26.51 -35.98 32.19
C ASN A 759 26.98 -34.59 32.65
N GLN A 760 28.21 -34.45 33.16
CA GLN A 760 28.79 -33.15 33.49
C GLN A 760 29.01 -32.28 32.25
N ALA A 761 29.56 -32.85 31.17
CA ALA A 761 29.77 -32.16 29.89
C ALA A 761 28.44 -31.68 29.28
N VAL A 762 27.44 -32.57 29.18
CA VAL A 762 26.09 -32.24 28.70
C VAL A 762 25.41 -31.20 29.59
N THR A 763 25.67 -31.20 30.90
CA THR A 763 25.17 -30.15 31.81
C THR A 763 25.83 -28.80 31.50
N THR A 764 27.14 -28.75 31.26
CA THR A 764 27.83 -27.51 30.88
C THR A 764 27.42 -27.00 29.50
N GLU A 765 27.23 -27.88 28.51
CA GLU A 765 26.72 -27.55 27.18
C GLU A 765 25.28 -27.00 27.26
N LEU A 766 24.43 -27.58 28.12
CA LEU A 766 23.08 -27.07 28.39
C LEU A 766 23.10 -25.70 29.07
N GLU A 767 23.99 -25.48 30.04
CA GLU A 767 24.19 -24.15 30.63
C GLU A 767 24.65 -23.12 29.60
N GLU A 768 25.53 -23.49 28.67
CA GLU A 768 26.02 -22.62 27.60
C GLU A 768 24.91 -22.28 26.61
N ALA A 769 24.14 -23.26 26.13
CA ALA A 769 22.96 -23.04 25.31
C ALA A 769 21.90 -22.16 26.02
N VAL A 770 21.76 -22.28 27.34
CA VAL A 770 20.88 -21.39 28.14
C VAL A 770 21.44 -19.97 28.24
N ARG A 771 22.76 -19.80 28.41
CA ARG A 771 23.42 -18.49 28.39
C ARG A 771 23.26 -17.81 27.02
N GLU A 772 23.54 -18.52 25.93
CA GLU A 772 23.36 -18.02 24.56
C GLU A 772 21.91 -17.65 24.26
N LYS A 773 20.94 -18.48 24.68
CA LYS A 773 19.51 -18.19 24.54
C LYS A 773 19.10 -16.89 25.23
N GLU A 774 19.54 -16.68 26.47
CA GLU A 774 19.21 -15.45 27.20
C GLU A 774 19.96 -14.24 26.65
N GLU A 775 21.21 -14.41 26.16
CA GLU A 775 21.91 -13.33 25.44
C GLU A 775 21.17 -12.95 24.15
N MET A 776 20.83 -13.92 23.29
CA MET A 776 20.03 -13.70 22.08
C MET A 776 18.69 -13.03 22.37
N LYS A 777 18.03 -13.39 23.47
CA LYS A 777 16.80 -12.72 23.95
C LYS A 777 17.04 -11.26 24.33
N THR A 778 18.17 -10.92 24.97
CA THR A 778 18.54 -9.51 25.21
C THR A 778 18.89 -8.76 23.92
N ARG A 779 19.59 -9.39 22.96
CA ARG A 779 19.83 -8.81 21.62
C ARG A 779 18.51 -8.51 20.90
N VAL A 780 17.55 -9.43 20.91
CA VAL A 780 16.20 -9.24 20.35
C VAL A 780 15.45 -8.11 21.05
N HIS A 781 15.50 -8.01 22.38
CA HIS A 781 14.88 -6.89 23.10
C HIS A 781 15.49 -5.52 22.73
N ASN A 782 16.81 -5.46 22.54
CA ASN A 782 17.50 -4.27 22.05
C ASN A 782 17.09 -3.90 20.61
N TYR A 783 16.90 -4.89 19.72
CA TYR A 783 16.36 -4.63 18.38
C TYR A 783 14.90 -4.14 18.40
N VAL A 784 14.04 -4.69 19.27
CA VAL A 784 12.65 -4.22 19.41
C VAL A 784 12.60 -2.76 19.90
N THR A 785 13.45 -2.40 20.86
CA THR A 785 13.52 -1.02 21.37
C THR A 785 14.12 -0.03 20.36
N GLU A 786 15.09 -0.45 19.54
CA GLU A 786 15.54 0.34 18.37
C GLU A 786 14.41 0.51 17.34
N VAL A 787 13.68 -0.56 17.00
CA VAL A 787 12.57 -0.51 16.05
C VAL A 787 11.50 0.47 16.52
N SER A 788 11.04 0.39 17.78
CA SER A 788 10.04 1.34 18.28
C SER A 788 10.55 2.78 18.43
N ARG A 789 11.87 2.99 18.53
CA ARG A 789 12.47 4.33 18.39
C ARG A 789 12.38 4.85 16.95
N PHE A 790 12.62 3.99 15.95
CA PHE A 790 12.45 4.34 14.54
C PHE A 790 10.98 4.53 14.15
N GLU A 791 10.05 3.69 14.64
CA GLU A 791 8.60 3.87 14.45
C GLU A 791 8.13 5.23 14.99
N SER A 792 8.55 5.59 16.21
CA SER A 792 8.24 6.89 16.81
C SER A 792 8.81 8.08 16.01
N LEU A 793 10.03 7.94 15.48
CA LEU A 793 10.67 8.96 14.65
C LEU A 793 9.99 9.10 13.27
N MET A 794 9.57 7.99 12.67
CA MET A 794 8.82 7.97 11.42
C MET A 794 7.45 8.63 11.60
N ALA A 795 6.71 8.30 12.65
CA ALA A 795 5.43 8.94 12.97
C ALA A 795 5.57 10.47 13.15
N SER A 796 6.62 10.94 13.84
CA SER A 796 6.92 12.37 13.97
C SER A 796 7.21 13.03 12.61
N LYS A 797 7.92 12.35 11.72
CA LYS A 797 8.27 12.86 10.38
C LYS A 797 7.08 12.82 9.43
N GLU A 798 6.18 11.86 9.59
CA GLU A 798 4.93 11.77 8.85
C GLU A 798 3.95 12.87 9.29
N GLN A 799 3.86 13.18 10.59
CA GLN A 799 3.15 14.36 11.07
C GLN A 799 3.74 15.66 10.49
N GLU A 800 5.07 15.85 10.53
CA GLU A 800 5.72 17.02 9.93
C GLU A 800 5.39 17.18 8.43
N ASN A 801 5.36 16.07 7.68
CA ASN A 801 4.97 16.05 6.27
C ASN A 801 3.48 16.38 6.07
N GLN A 802 2.58 15.83 6.90
CA GLN A 802 1.15 16.15 6.84
C GLN A 802 0.91 17.63 7.12
N GLU A 803 1.53 18.19 8.16
CA GLU A 803 1.45 19.62 8.44
C GLU A 803 2.03 20.48 7.30
N LEU A 804 3.08 20.01 6.62
CA LEU A 804 3.68 20.73 5.48
C LEU A 804 2.77 20.68 4.25
N LEU A 805 2.13 19.55 3.97
CA LEU A 805 1.13 19.40 2.92
C LEU A 805 -0.10 20.29 3.18
N GLU A 806 -0.53 20.39 4.44
CA GLU A 806 -1.63 21.27 4.83
C GLU A 806 -1.25 22.76 4.66
N LYS A 807 -0.02 23.14 5.01
CA LYS A 807 0.54 24.48 4.74
C LYS A 807 0.60 24.75 3.22
N PHE A 808 0.96 23.77 2.39
CA PHE A 808 0.91 23.91 0.93
C PHE A 808 -0.51 24.03 0.37
N ARG A 809 -1.50 23.26 0.86
CA ARG A 809 -2.91 23.42 0.48
C ARG A 809 -3.44 24.80 0.82
N MET A 810 -3.16 25.29 2.03
CA MET A 810 -3.57 26.63 2.47
C MET A 810 -2.95 27.72 1.59
N LEU A 811 -1.66 27.61 1.22
CA LEU A 811 -1.01 28.55 0.30
C LEU A 811 -1.54 28.46 -1.13
N HIS A 812 -1.87 27.25 -1.62
CA HIS A 812 -2.45 27.05 -2.95
C HIS A 812 -3.85 27.65 -3.03
N SER A 813 -4.72 27.37 -2.05
CA SER A 813 -6.05 27.96 -1.96
C SER A 813 -5.98 29.49 -1.87
N GLN A 814 -5.04 30.04 -1.09
CA GLN A 814 -4.81 31.50 -1.07
C GLN A 814 -4.36 32.05 -2.44
N ALA A 815 -3.58 31.30 -3.22
CA ALA A 815 -3.17 31.72 -4.56
C ALA A 815 -4.35 31.73 -5.54
N GLU A 816 -5.19 30.68 -5.54
CA GLU A 816 -6.45 30.65 -6.31
C GLU A 816 -7.37 31.82 -5.92
N ASP A 817 -7.46 32.09 -4.61
CA ASP A 817 -8.25 33.18 -4.06
C ASP A 817 -7.74 34.57 -4.54
N TRP A 818 -6.44 34.72 -4.82
CA TRP A 818 -5.87 35.93 -5.44
C TRP A 818 -6.04 35.96 -6.97
N GLU A 819 -5.96 34.82 -7.65
CA GLU A 819 -6.16 34.70 -9.10
C GLU A 819 -7.61 35.04 -9.49
N VAL A 820 -8.59 34.56 -8.72
CA VAL A 820 -10.01 34.94 -8.88
C VAL A 820 -10.22 36.44 -8.68
N LYS A 821 -9.59 37.05 -7.65
CA LYS A 821 -9.65 38.50 -7.42
C LYS A 821 -8.98 39.30 -8.56
N ALA A 822 -7.89 38.80 -9.13
CA ALA A 822 -7.23 39.41 -10.28
C ALA A 822 -8.13 39.39 -11.52
N HIS A 823 -8.70 38.23 -11.88
CA HIS A 823 -9.63 38.11 -13.00
C HIS A 823 -10.91 38.94 -12.82
N GLN A 824 -11.43 39.06 -11.60
CA GLN A 824 -12.55 39.98 -11.35
C GLN A 824 -12.15 41.44 -11.64
N ALA A 825 -10.97 41.89 -11.17
CA ALA A 825 -10.47 43.23 -11.44
C ALA A 825 -10.18 43.47 -12.93
N GLU A 826 -9.72 42.46 -13.68
CA GLU A 826 -9.57 42.52 -15.15
C GLU A 826 -10.93 42.65 -15.87
N GLY A 827 -11.97 41.98 -15.36
CA GLY A 827 -13.34 42.10 -15.83
C GLY A 827 -13.93 43.49 -15.59
N GLU A 828 -13.79 44.01 -14.37
CA GLU A 828 -14.22 45.37 -14.00
C GLU A 828 -13.47 46.43 -14.82
N SER A 829 -12.14 46.31 -14.95
CA SER A 829 -11.31 47.17 -15.81
C SER A 829 -11.73 47.12 -17.28
N SER A 830 -12.11 45.94 -17.78
CA SER A 830 -12.63 45.78 -19.14
C SER A 830 -14.02 46.40 -19.33
N SER A 831 -14.91 46.36 -18.33
CA SER A 831 -16.19 47.08 -18.37
C SER A 831 -15.97 48.59 -18.42
N ILE A 832 -15.18 49.13 -17.50
CA ILE A 832 -14.85 50.57 -17.43
C ILE A 832 -14.19 51.05 -18.74
N ARG A 833 -13.33 50.23 -19.35
CA ARG A 833 -12.72 50.51 -20.65
C ARG A 833 -13.73 50.55 -21.81
N LEU A 834 -14.76 49.70 -21.79
CA LEU A 834 -15.84 49.72 -22.77
C LEU A 834 -16.76 50.94 -22.59
N GLU A 835 -17.13 51.26 -21.35
CA GLU A 835 -17.89 52.47 -21.00
C GLU A 835 -17.14 53.74 -21.45
N LEU A 836 -15.84 53.84 -21.16
CA LEU A 836 -15.01 54.99 -21.53
C LEU A 836 -14.82 55.11 -23.05
N LEU A 837 -14.79 54.00 -23.79
CA LEU A 837 -14.85 53.99 -25.26
C LEU A 837 -16.21 54.50 -25.78
N SER A 838 -17.33 54.11 -25.16
CA SER A 838 -18.67 54.59 -25.50
C SER A 838 -18.79 56.11 -25.29
N VAL A 839 -18.32 56.59 -24.14
CA VAL A 839 -18.30 58.02 -23.82
C VAL A 839 -17.41 58.80 -24.79
N ASP A 840 -16.31 58.23 -25.29
CA ASP A 840 -15.51 58.91 -26.33
C ASP A 840 -16.17 58.91 -27.72
N THR A 841 -16.94 57.87 -28.10
CA THR A 841 -17.80 57.94 -29.31
C THR A 841 -18.83 59.06 -29.20
N ASP A 842 -19.54 59.15 -28.07
CA ASP A 842 -20.53 60.20 -27.84
C ASP A 842 -19.87 61.59 -27.84
N ARG A 843 -18.70 61.71 -27.18
CA ARG A 843 -17.88 62.93 -27.17
C ARG A 843 -17.35 63.29 -28.56
N ARG A 844 -17.19 62.35 -29.50
CA ARG A 844 -16.85 62.64 -30.91
C ARG A 844 -18.07 63.17 -31.65
N HIS A 845 -19.22 62.49 -31.57
CA HIS A 845 -20.44 62.95 -32.22
C HIS A 845 -20.94 64.32 -31.71
N LEU A 846 -20.75 64.62 -30.43
CA LEU A 846 -21.02 65.95 -29.88
C LEU A 846 -20.07 67.03 -30.44
N ARG A 847 -18.78 66.71 -30.65
CA ARG A 847 -17.82 67.63 -31.31
C ARG A 847 -18.18 67.83 -32.78
N GLU A 848 -18.47 66.76 -33.51
CA GLU A 848 -18.94 66.82 -34.91
C GLU A 848 -20.19 67.70 -35.04
N ARG A 849 -21.14 67.60 -34.09
CA ARG A 849 -22.33 68.47 -34.09
C ARG A 849 -22.00 69.93 -33.76
N VAL A 850 -21.06 70.21 -32.84
CA VAL A 850 -20.59 71.58 -32.57
C VAL A 850 -19.90 72.16 -33.80
N GLU A 851 -18.98 71.44 -34.45
CA GLU A 851 -18.32 71.91 -35.67
C GLU A 851 -19.31 72.19 -36.82
N LEU A 852 -20.42 71.46 -36.90
CA LEU A 852 -21.50 71.74 -37.87
C LEU A 852 -22.25 73.03 -37.50
N LEU A 853 -22.60 73.21 -36.22
CA LEU A 853 -23.25 74.43 -35.74
C LEU A 853 -22.35 75.66 -35.88
N GLU A 854 -21.03 75.54 -35.69
CA GLU A 854 -20.06 76.60 -35.92
C GLU A 854 -19.98 76.99 -37.40
N LYS A 855 -20.09 76.01 -38.32
CA LYS A 855 -20.18 76.27 -39.78
C LYS A 855 -21.49 76.95 -40.14
N GLU A 856 -22.63 76.47 -39.63
CA GLU A 856 -23.95 77.12 -39.77
C GLU A 856 -23.91 78.59 -39.30
N ILE A 857 -23.30 78.85 -38.13
CA ILE A 857 -23.11 80.20 -37.59
C ILE A 857 -22.17 81.05 -38.47
N GLN A 858 -21.07 80.51 -38.96
CA GLN A 858 -20.15 81.24 -39.83
C GLN A 858 -20.78 81.59 -41.19
N GLU A 859 -21.60 80.70 -41.75
CA GLU A 859 -22.39 80.99 -42.96
C GLU A 859 -23.41 82.11 -42.70
N HIS A 860 -24.09 82.10 -41.54
CA HIS A 860 -24.97 83.21 -41.13
C HIS A 860 -24.21 84.53 -40.93
N ILE A 861 -23.00 84.52 -40.36
CA ILE A 861 -22.14 85.71 -40.22
C ILE A 861 -21.75 86.25 -41.60
N ASN A 862 -21.33 85.39 -42.52
CA ASN A 862 -20.97 85.77 -43.88
C ASN A 862 -22.17 86.38 -44.64
N ALA A 863 -23.36 85.80 -44.47
CA ALA A 863 -24.61 86.34 -45.01
C ALA A 863 -24.96 87.70 -44.38
N HIS A 864 -24.75 87.88 -43.07
CA HIS A 864 -24.99 89.16 -42.40
C HIS A 864 -24.05 90.25 -42.93
N GLN A 865 -22.76 89.98 -43.06
CA GLN A 865 -21.79 90.92 -43.66
C GLN A 865 -22.14 91.30 -45.11
N ALA A 866 -22.70 90.36 -45.88
CA ALA A 866 -23.20 90.65 -47.22
C ALA A 866 -24.43 91.59 -47.18
N TYR A 867 -25.36 91.41 -46.24
CA TYR A 867 -26.48 92.32 -46.03
C TYR A 867 -26.04 93.69 -45.50
N GLU A 868 -25.09 93.77 -44.56
CA GLU A 868 -24.49 95.03 -44.10
C GLU A 868 -23.80 95.79 -45.24
N SER A 869 -23.11 95.07 -46.13
CA SER A 869 -22.48 95.66 -47.32
C SER A 869 -23.52 96.22 -48.31
N GLN A 870 -24.64 95.50 -48.52
CA GLN A 870 -25.76 95.99 -49.33
C GLN A 870 -26.42 97.22 -48.69
N LEU A 871 -26.68 97.19 -47.37
CA LEU A 871 -27.21 98.33 -46.63
C LEU A 871 -26.28 99.54 -46.72
N SER A 872 -24.97 99.38 -46.54
CA SER A 872 -23.99 100.47 -46.71
C SER A 872 -24.00 101.07 -48.13
N SER A 873 -24.20 100.24 -49.16
CA SER A 873 -24.35 100.69 -50.55
C SER A 873 -25.66 101.47 -50.76
N ILE A 874 -26.77 100.99 -50.19
CA ILE A 874 -28.08 101.66 -50.24
C ILE A 874 -28.02 103.00 -49.49
N THR A 875 -27.41 103.06 -48.30
CA THR A 875 -27.22 104.32 -47.55
C THR A 875 -26.38 105.34 -48.33
N LYS A 876 -25.30 104.91 -49.00
CA LYS A 876 -24.47 105.79 -49.86
C LYS A 876 -25.21 106.28 -51.11
N ASN A 877 -26.14 105.49 -51.65
CA ASN A 877 -27.00 105.93 -52.74
C ASN A 877 -28.12 106.87 -52.24
N MET A 878 -28.66 106.61 -51.05
CA MET A 878 -29.63 107.50 -50.40
C MET A 878 -29.01 108.87 -50.12
N SER A 879 -27.82 108.93 -49.50
CA SER A 879 -27.17 110.20 -49.18
C SER A 879 -26.82 111.02 -50.42
N ARG A 880 -26.48 110.37 -51.54
CA ARG A 880 -26.30 111.05 -52.84
C ARG A 880 -27.62 111.64 -53.35
N LEU A 881 -28.72 110.88 -53.31
CA LEU A 881 -30.03 111.39 -53.70
C LEU A 881 -30.54 112.51 -52.77
N GLU A 882 -30.14 112.50 -51.49
CA GLU A 882 -30.38 113.60 -50.54
C GLU A 882 -29.52 114.84 -50.86
N GLU A 883 -28.26 114.67 -51.28
CA GLU A 883 -27.39 115.74 -51.78
C GLU A 883 -27.91 116.34 -53.09
N ASP A 884 -28.29 115.51 -54.07
CA ASP A 884 -28.88 115.91 -55.36
C ASP A 884 -30.20 116.68 -55.13
N LEU A 885 -31.09 116.16 -54.28
CA LEU A 885 -32.36 116.82 -53.91
C LEU A 885 -32.13 118.17 -53.22
N LYS A 886 -31.07 118.27 -52.41
CA LYS A 886 -30.68 119.52 -51.75
C LYS A 886 -30.13 120.54 -52.74
N TYR A 887 -29.33 120.12 -53.72
CA TYR A 887 -28.85 120.96 -54.81
C TYR A 887 -30.01 121.53 -55.64
N GLU A 888 -30.94 120.69 -56.09
CA GLU A 888 -32.15 121.10 -56.82
C GLU A 888 -33.03 122.08 -56.02
N GLN A 889 -33.17 121.86 -54.71
CA GLN A 889 -33.91 122.76 -53.83
C GLN A 889 -33.18 124.10 -53.59
N GLU A 890 -31.84 124.13 -53.63
CA GLU A 890 -31.02 125.34 -53.58
C GLU A 890 -31.10 126.14 -54.89
N GLU A 891 -30.95 125.53 -56.06
CA GLU A 891 -31.16 126.21 -57.36
C GLU A 891 -32.57 126.79 -57.47
N LYS A 892 -33.60 126.00 -57.14
CA LYS A 892 -34.99 126.45 -57.07
C LYS A 892 -35.18 127.66 -56.15
N SER A 893 -34.43 127.75 -55.05
CA SER A 893 -34.47 128.91 -54.16
C SER A 893 -33.85 130.16 -54.80
N SER A 894 -32.77 130.00 -55.58
CA SER A 894 -32.16 131.09 -56.36
C SER A 894 -33.12 131.60 -57.43
N VAL A 895 -33.71 130.71 -58.23
CA VAL A 895 -34.66 131.08 -59.29
C VAL A 895 -35.89 131.81 -58.73
N LEU A 896 -36.34 131.46 -57.52
CA LEU A 896 -37.41 132.19 -56.84
C LEU A 896 -36.99 133.59 -56.36
N ALA A 897 -35.72 133.78 -55.96
CA ALA A 897 -35.17 135.09 -55.62
C ALA A 897 -34.99 135.98 -56.85
N ASP A 898 -34.48 135.43 -57.96
CA ASP A 898 -34.36 136.14 -59.24
C ASP A 898 -35.73 136.61 -59.74
N LEU A 899 -36.74 135.73 -59.69
CA LEU A 899 -38.12 136.03 -60.08
C LEU A 899 -38.78 137.07 -59.14
N ALA A 900 -38.40 137.12 -57.86
CA ALA A 900 -38.81 138.20 -56.95
C ALA A 900 -38.17 139.54 -57.33
N SER A 901 -36.87 139.56 -57.69
CA SER A 901 -36.17 140.77 -58.13
C SER A 901 -36.77 141.34 -59.42
N MET A 902 -37.15 140.48 -60.37
CA MET A 902 -37.85 140.90 -61.59
C MET A 902 -39.22 141.52 -61.30
N ARG A 903 -39.98 140.98 -60.33
CA ARG A 903 -41.27 141.58 -59.92
C ARG A 903 -41.08 142.98 -59.32
N GLU A 904 -40.06 143.18 -58.49
CA GLU A 904 -39.75 144.50 -57.92
C GLU A 904 -39.32 145.50 -59.02
N LEU A 905 -38.55 145.06 -60.01
CA LEU A 905 -38.18 145.89 -61.18
C LEU A 905 -39.41 146.31 -61.99
N CYS A 906 -40.36 145.40 -62.23
CA CYS A 906 -41.63 145.74 -62.91
C CYS A 906 -42.43 146.79 -62.12
N MET A 907 -42.52 146.69 -60.78
CA MET A 907 -43.21 147.71 -59.96
C MET A 907 -42.55 149.09 -60.04
N LYS A 908 -41.22 149.16 -60.17
CA LYS A 908 -40.48 150.43 -60.37
C LYS A 908 -40.70 151.02 -61.77
N LEU A 909 -40.88 150.18 -62.80
CA LEU A 909 -41.26 150.61 -64.14
C LEU A 909 -42.71 151.11 -64.20
N GLU A 910 -43.65 150.42 -63.55
CA GLU A 910 -45.07 150.82 -63.52
C GLU A 910 -45.28 152.18 -62.83
N SER A 911 -44.62 152.40 -61.69
CA SER A 911 -44.71 153.64 -60.92
C SER A 911 -44.02 154.84 -61.60
N SER A 912 -42.90 154.64 -62.31
CA SER A 912 -42.27 155.70 -63.10
C SER A 912 -43.07 156.06 -64.36
N LYS A 913 -43.70 155.06 -65.02
CA LYS A 913 -44.69 155.26 -66.10
C LYS A 913 -45.88 156.12 -65.65
N GLU A 914 -46.42 155.91 -64.46
CA GLU A 914 -47.46 156.81 -63.92
C GLU A 914 -46.94 158.24 -63.68
N LEU A 915 -45.72 158.39 -63.16
CA LEU A 915 -45.12 159.71 -62.88
C LEU A 915 -44.99 160.54 -64.17
N PHE A 916 -44.46 159.95 -65.23
CA PHE A 916 -44.35 160.62 -66.54
C PHE A 916 -45.72 160.94 -67.14
N SER A 917 -46.71 160.06 -66.95
CA SER A 917 -48.09 160.30 -67.40
C SER A 917 -48.71 161.54 -66.73
N ARG A 918 -48.44 161.76 -65.43
CA ARG A 918 -48.87 162.96 -64.68
C ARG A 918 -48.12 164.23 -65.09
N GLN A 919 -46.87 164.12 -65.51
CA GLN A 919 -46.10 165.28 -66.03
C GLN A 919 -46.57 165.70 -67.42
N LEU A 920 -46.90 164.73 -68.28
CA LEU A 920 -47.36 164.98 -69.66
C LEU A 920 -48.68 165.77 -69.70
N THR A 921 -49.66 165.41 -68.87
CA THR A 921 -50.95 166.13 -68.81
C THR A 921 -50.77 167.57 -68.32
N SER A 922 -49.92 167.80 -67.30
CA SER A 922 -49.58 169.15 -66.84
C SER A 922 -48.97 170.00 -67.97
N LYS A 923 -48.06 169.45 -68.77
CA LYS A 923 -47.46 170.18 -69.90
C LYS A 923 -48.44 170.44 -71.05
N ASN A 924 -49.42 169.57 -71.27
CA ASN A 924 -50.47 169.80 -72.26
C ASN A 924 -51.37 171.00 -71.88
N MET A 925 -51.70 171.16 -70.59
CA MET A 925 -52.49 172.30 -70.08
C MET A 925 -51.72 173.64 -70.12
N ASP A 926 -50.39 173.61 -70.09
CA ASP A 926 -49.57 174.82 -70.35
C ASP A 926 -49.52 175.13 -71.86
N TYR A 927 -49.43 174.11 -72.70
CA TYR A 927 -49.37 174.26 -74.17
C TYR A 927 -50.65 174.88 -74.76
N GLU A 928 -51.83 174.45 -74.29
CA GLU A 928 -53.12 175.06 -74.69
C GLU A 928 -53.22 176.54 -74.29
N ARG A 929 -52.65 176.92 -73.14
CA ARG A 929 -52.63 178.31 -72.65
C ARG A 929 -51.78 179.21 -73.56
N VAL A 930 -50.58 178.75 -73.91
CA VAL A 930 -49.66 179.48 -74.81
C VAL A 930 -50.23 179.57 -76.24
N LEU A 931 -51.00 178.58 -76.70
CA LEU A 931 -51.68 178.65 -78.01
C LEU A 931 -52.70 179.79 -78.07
N ALA A 932 -53.45 180.05 -76.99
CA ALA A 932 -54.42 181.15 -76.95
C ALA A 932 -53.71 182.51 -77.04
N GLU A 933 -52.68 182.73 -76.22
CA GLU A 933 -51.86 183.96 -76.24
C GLU A 933 -51.23 184.23 -77.61
N LEU A 934 -50.85 183.16 -78.35
CA LEU A 934 -50.28 183.26 -79.69
C LEU A 934 -51.33 183.64 -80.75
N GLU A 935 -52.59 183.22 -80.59
CA GLU A 935 -53.69 183.61 -81.49
C GLU A 935 -54.07 185.08 -81.36
N ASP A 936 -54.08 185.62 -80.13
CA ASP A 936 -54.29 187.04 -79.86
C ASP A 936 -53.18 187.89 -80.54
N ILE A 937 -51.91 187.53 -80.35
CA ILE A 937 -50.75 188.21 -80.95
C ILE A 937 -50.77 188.17 -82.49
N LYS A 938 -51.25 187.08 -83.11
CA LYS A 938 -51.45 187.02 -84.57
C LYS A 938 -52.43 188.10 -85.04
N SER A 939 -53.54 188.28 -84.32
CA SER A 939 -54.60 189.21 -84.72
C SER A 939 -54.11 190.67 -84.75
N GLU A 940 -53.28 191.05 -83.76
CA GLU A 940 -52.63 192.36 -83.69
C GLU A 940 -51.60 192.54 -84.82
N ALA A 941 -50.81 191.51 -85.10
CA ALA A 941 -49.81 191.52 -86.18
C ALA A 941 -50.43 191.63 -87.59
N GLU A 942 -51.62 191.08 -87.84
CA GLU A 942 -52.34 191.28 -89.10
C GLU A 942 -52.86 192.71 -89.27
N LEU A 943 -53.27 193.35 -88.17
CA LEU A 943 -53.75 194.72 -88.16
C LEU A 943 -52.62 195.70 -88.55
N LEU A 944 -51.44 195.52 -87.96
CA LEU A 944 -50.22 196.27 -88.30
C LEU A 944 -49.75 196.01 -89.75
N LYS A 945 -49.84 194.77 -90.25
CA LYS A 945 -49.52 194.45 -91.66
C LYS A 945 -50.39 195.24 -92.65
N LYS A 946 -51.66 195.48 -92.34
CA LYS A 946 -52.56 196.26 -93.21
C LYS A 946 -52.10 197.71 -93.32
N GLN A 947 -51.73 198.37 -92.22
CA GLN A 947 -51.15 199.73 -92.25
C GLN A 947 -49.83 199.78 -93.05
N LEU A 948 -48.94 198.80 -92.86
CA LEU A 948 -47.68 198.72 -93.62
C LEU A 948 -47.92 198.54 -95.13
N SER A 949 -49.01 197.88 -95.53
CA SER A 949 -49.35 197.68 -96.95
C SER A 949 -49.79 198.98 -97.65
N SER A 950 -50.52 199.86 -96.95
CA SER A 950 -50.89 201.18 -97.48
C SER A 950 -49.68 202.10 -97.68
N GLU A 951 -48.73 202.11 -96.74
CA GLU A 951 -47.49 202.91 -96.85
C GLU A 951 -46.56 202.42 -97.97
N ARG A 952 -46.65 201.14 -98.36
CA ARG A 952 -45.90 200.63 -99.52
C ARG A 952 -46.51 201.06 -100.86
N LEU A 953 -47.84 201.18 -100.92
CA LEU A 953 -48.55 201.57 -102.14
C LEU A 953 -48.33 203.05 -102.49
N THR A 954 -48.23 203.93 -101.48
CA THR A 954 -47.89 205.35 -101.68
C THR A 954 -46.48 205.53 -102.22
N ILE A 955 -45.49 204.76 -101.73
CA ILE A 955 -44.11 204.76 -102.24
C ILE A 955 -44.06 204.30 -103.71
N GLN A 956 -44.70 203.17 -104.05
CA GLN A 956 -44.66 202.58 -105.38
C GLN A 956 -45.22 203.50 -106.49
N ASN A 957 -46.18 204.36 -106.15
CA ASN A 957 -46.74 205.38 -107.05
C ASN A 957 -45.78 206.56 -107.32
N LEU A 958 -44.83 206.84 -106.42
CA LEU A 958 -43.81 207.88 -106.61
C LEU A 958 -42.64 207.36 -107.46
N GLU A 959 -42.27 206.09 -107.30
CA GLU A 959 -41.20 205.44 -108.07
C GLU A 959 -41.55 205.33 -109.57
N THR A 960 -42.81 205.04 -109.89
CA THR A 960 -43.29 204.92 -111.29
C THR A 960 -43.32 206.26 -112.04
N LEU A 961 -43.58 207.37 -111.35
CA LEU A 961 -43.44 208.74 -111.89
C LEU A 961 -41.98 209.10 -112.22
N LEU A 962 -41.01 208.62 -111.42
CA LEU A 962 -39.59 208.84 -111.66
C LEU A 962 -39.02 207.99 -112.80
N ALA A 963 -39.46 206.73 -112.92
CA ALA A 963 -39.02 205.83 -113.99
C ALA A 963 -39.47 206.32 -115.38
N THR A 964 -40.76 206.65 -115.52
CA THR A 964 -41.36 207.03 -116.82
C THR A 964 -40.86 208.36 -117.38
N SER A 965 -40.23 209.21 -116.57
CA SER A 965 -39.53 210.41 -117.03
C SER A 965 -38.22 210.06 -117.75
N ARG A 966 -37.41 209.17 -117.16
CA ARG A 966 -36.05 208.85 -117.63
C ARG A 966 -36.01 208.12 -118.98
N ASP A 967 -36.94 207.20 -119.23
CA ASP A 967 -36.96 206.41 -120.48
C ASP A 967 -37.16 207.27 -121.74
N LYS A 968 -37.91 208.39 -121.63
CA LYS A 968 -38.22 209.23 -122.80
C LYS A 968 -37.08 210.16 -123.22
N GLU A 969 -36.28 210.65 -122.28
CA GLU A 969 -35.05 211.40 -122.63
C GLU A 969 -34.06 210.50 -123.38
N PHE A 970 -33.99 209.22 -123.00
CA PHE A 970 -33.12 208.24 -123.63
C PHE A 970 -33.53 207.91 -125.09
N GLN A 971 -34.83 207.76 -125.36
CA GLN A 971 -35.33 207.50 -126.73
C GLN A 971 -35.09 208.67 -127.70
N ASN A 972 -35.17 209.91 -127.23
CA ASN A 972 -34.90 211.10 -128.05
C ASN A 972 -33.44 211.17 -128.53
N HIS A 973 -32.48 210.73 -127.71
CA HIS A 973 -31.06 210.71 -128.08
C HIS A 973 -30.73 209.69 -129.18
N LEU A 974 -31.33 208.50 -129.13
CA LEU A 974 -30.98 207.40 -130.03
C LEU A 974 -31.37 207.70 -131.49
N THR A 975 -32.57 208.22 -131.71
CA THR A 975 -33.11 208.50 -133.07
C THR A 975 -32.42 209.66 -133.78
N SER A 976 -31.76 210.58 -133.05
CA SER A 976 -30.94 211.63 -133.66
C SER A 976 -29.70 211.07 -134.36
N HIS A 977 -29.04 210.07 -133.76
CA HIS A 977 -27.80 209.49 -134.27
C HIS A 977 -28.00 208.69 -135.58
N GLU A 978 -29.18 208.08 -135.75
CA GLU A 978 -29.55 207.36 -136.97
C GLU A 978 -29.70 208.32 -138.17
N LYS A 979 -30.19 209.54 -137.94
CA LYS A 979 -30.39 210.56 -138.99
C LYS A 979 -29.08 211.07 -139.60
N ASP A 980 -28.09 211.35 -138.77
CA ASP A 980 -26.77 211.81 -139.26
C ASP A 980 -26.04 210.72 -140.06
N SER A 981 -26.22 209.45 -139.65
CA SER A 981 -25.62 208.29 -140.32
C SER A 981 -26.12 208.11 -141.77
N GLU A 982 -27.43 208.31 -141.99
CA GLU A 982 -28.06 208.16 -143.31
C GLU A 982 -27.67 209.30 -144.29
N ILE A 983 -27.52 210.52 -143.77
CA ILE A 983 -27.09 211.71 -144.55
C ILE A 983 -25.69 211.54 -145.15
N GLN A 984 -24.79 210.86 -144.44
CA GLN A 984 -23.43 210.65 -144.93
C GLN A 984 -23.39 209.65 -146.10
N LEU A 985 -24.14 208.54 -145.99
CA LEU A 985 -24.08 207.41 -146.92
C LEU A 985 -24.77 207.62 -148.29
N LEU A 986 -25.50 208.73 -148.46
CA LEU A 986 -26.09 209.12 -149.76
C LEU A 986 -25.29 210.19 -150.50
N LYS A 987 -24.45 210.99 -149.83
CA LYS A 987 -23.51 211.92 -150.49
C LYS A 987 -22.53 211.14 -151.38
N ASP A 988 -22.06 209.99 -150.91
CA ASP A 988 -21.15 209.10 -151.66
C ASP A 988 -21.80 208.44 -152.89
N LYS A 989 -23.14 208.40 -152.98
CA LYS A 989 -23.85 207.91 -154.17
C LYS A 989 -24.01 208.99 -155.24
N LEU A 990 -24.05 210.27 -154.84
CA LEU A 990 -24.14 211.41 -155.76
C LEU A 990 -22.85 211.55 -156.58
N THR A 991 -21.69 211.58 -155.90
CA THR A 991 -20.37 211.67 -156.54
C THR A 991 -20.08 210.49 -157.47
N LEU A 992 -20.51 209.28 -157.09
CA LEU A 992 -20.40 208.09 -157.94
C LEU A 992 -21.26 208.19 -159.22
N ALA A 993 -22.41 208.84 -159.17
CA ALA A 993 -23.26 209.07 -160.36
C ALA A 993 -22.63 210.09 -161.33
N GLU A 994 -22.04 211.18 -160.82
CA GLU A 994 -21.35 212.20 -161.62
C GLU A 994 -20.12 211.63 -162.35
N SER A 995 -19.41 210.67 -161.74
CA SER A 995 -18.34 209.93 -162.42
C SER A 995 -18.81 209.12 -163.64
N LYS A 996 -20.08 208.68 -163.66
CA LYS A 996 -20.68 207.96 -164.80
C LYS A 996 -21.21 208.92 -165.86
N LEU A 997 -21.73 210.08 -165.46
CA LEU A 997 -22.13 211.17 -166.35
C LEU A 997 -20.94 211.66 -167.21
N THR A 998 -19.74 211.73 -166.64
CA THR A 998 -18.51 212.08 -167.37
C THR A 998 -17.92 210.92 -168.19
N SER A 999 -18.31 209.68 -167.92
CA SER A 999 -17.92 208.50 -168.72
C SER A 999 -18.72 208.41 -170.03
N HIS A 1000 -20.05 208.30 -169.97
CA HIS A 1000 -20.88 208.12 -171.18
C HIS A 1000 -20.82 209.32 -172.14
N ASN A 1001 -20.51 210.54 -171.66
CA ASN A 1001 -20.27 211.68 -172.55
C ASN A 1001 -19.05 211.47 -173.48
N ARG A 1002 -18.08 210.63 -173.11
CA ARG A 1002 -16.98 210.24 -174.00
C ARG A 1002 -17.44 209.24 -175.07
N GLU A 1003 -18.33 208.32 -174.73
CA GLU A 1003 -18.92 207.38 -175.71
C GLU A 1003 -19.87 208.07 -176.68
N VAL A 1004 -20.64 209.08 -176.24
CA VAL A 1004 -21.42 209.97 -177.12
C VAL A 1004 -20.52 210.67 -178.15
N SER A 1005 -19.28 211.01 -177.78
CA SER A 1005 -18.30 211.58 -178.71
C SER A 1005 -17.79 210.55 -179.73
N ILE A 1006 -17.41 209.34 -179.28
CA ILE A 1006 -16.91 208.26 -180.13
C ILE A 1006 -17.98 207.75 -181.11
N LEU A 1007 -19.23 207.58 -180.65
CA LEU A 1007 -20.33 207.13 -181.52
C LEU A 1007 -20.80 208.23 -182.49
N ARG A 1008 -20.64 209.52 -182.15
CA ARG A 1008 -20.84 210.62 -183.11
C ARG A 1008 -19.76 210.67 -184.19
N SER A 1009 -18.50 210.39 -183.85
CA SER A 1009 -17.45 210.16 -184.88
C SER A 1009 -17.84 209.02 -185.83
N LYS A 1010 -18.48 207.96 -185.30
CA LYS A 1010 -18.94 206.81 -186.09
C LYS A 1010 -20.18 207.08 -186.98
N VAL A 1011 -20.87 208.21 -186.83
CA VAL A 1011 -21.92 208.65 -187.79
C VAL A 1011 -21.29 208.98 -189.15
N ALA A 1012 -20.10 209.57 -189.19
CA ALA A 1012 -19.49 210.04 -190.43
C ALA A 1012 -19.07 208.91 -191.40
N GLN A 1013 -18.72 207.72 -190.87
CA GLN A 1013 -18.07 206.66 -191.65
C GLN A 1013 -19.03 205.65 -192.30
N LEU A 1014 -20.27 205.50 -191.79
CA LEU A 1014 -21.30 204.63 -192.41
C LEU A 1014 -22.28 205.41 -193.30
N GLN A 1015 -22.33 206.74 -193.15
CA GLN A 1015 -22.95 207.64 -194.12
C GLN A 1015 -22.16 207.70 -195.45
N THR A 1016 -20.98 207.05 -195.55
CA THR A 1016 -20.24 206.86 -196.82
C THR A 1016 -20.46 205.49 -197.49
N ASP A 1017 -20.78 204.43 -196.74
CA ASP A 1017 -21.10 203.12 -197.33
C ASP A 1017 -22.52 203.06 -197.93
N TYR A 1018 -23.45 203.83 -197.33
CA TYR A 1018 -24.55 204.58 -197.96
C TYR A 1018 -25.01 204.12 -199.36
N ASP A 1019 -24.23 204.37 -200.41
CA ASP A 1019 -24.71 204.30 -201.80
C ASP A 1019 -23.86 203.37 -202.71
N VAL A 1020 -22.91 202.60 -202.14
CA VAL A 1020 -22.07 201.65 -202.91
C VAL A 1020 -22.79 200.33 -203.15
N LEU A 1021 -23.27 199.66 -202.10
CA LEU A 1021 -24.03 198.40 -202.26
C LEU A 1021 -25.43 198.62 -202.85
N LYS A 1022 -25.99 199.84 -202.77
CA LYS A 1022 -27.17 200.24 -203.53
C LYS A 1022 -26.91 200.33 -205.05
N ARG A 1023 -25.63 200.25 -205.47
CA ARG A 1023 -25.17 200.11 -206.86
C ARG A 1023 -24.41 198.78 -207.10
N GLN A 1024 -24.69 197.74 -206.30
CA GLN A 1024 -24.36 196.35 -206.59
C GLN A 1024 -25.60 195.46 -206.36
N LEU A 1025 -25.65 194.29 -207.02
CA LEU A 1025 -26.74 193.29 -206.97
C LEU A 1025 -28.18 193.72 -207.35
N THR A 1026 -28.47 195.02 -207.46
CA THR A 1026 -29.01 195.58 -208.72
C THR A 1026 -27.93 196.44 -209.41
N THR A 1027 -26.71 195.87 -209.47
CA THR A 1027 -26.12 195.54 -210.77
C THR A 1027 -26.55 194.10 -211.06
N GLU A 1028 -27.25 193.74 -212.13
CA GLU A 1028 -27.75 194.50 -213.28
C GLU A 1028 -28.48 195.81 -212.92
N ARG A 1029 -28.18 196.90 -213.65
CA ARG A 1029 -28.42 198.30 -213.24
C ARG A 1029 -29.77 198.96 -213.58
N PHE A 1030 -30.37 198.97 -214.77
CA PHE A 1030 -30.13 198.27 -216.03
C PHE A 1030 -30.01 196.75 -215.86
N GLU A 1031 -30.95 196.09 -215.16
CA GLU A 1031 -32.35 196.47 -214.99
C GLU A 1031 -32.80 196.81 -213.54
N ARG A 1032 -33.34 198.00 -213.19
CA ARG A 1032 -33.62 199.24 -213.95
C ARG A 1032 -33.61 200.50 -213.05
N GLU A 1033 -32.58 201.34 -213.18
CA GLU A 1033 -32.77 202.80 -213.18
C GLU A 1033 -33.39 203.22 -214.52
N ARG A 1034 -34.73 203.05 -214.65
CA ARG A 1034 -35.53 203.59 -215.78
C ARG A 1034 -36.89 204.16 -215.37
N ALA A 1035 -37.00 204.52 -214.10
CA ALA A 1035 -38.02 205.41 -213.54
C ALA A 1035 -37.29 206.35 -212.55
N ILE A 1036 -36.28 207.09 -213.02
CA ILE A 1036 -36.44 208.44 -213.61
C ILE A 1036 -37.06 209.36 -212.53
N GLN A 1037 -36.26 210.17 -211.83
CA GLN A 1037 -35.59 211.35 -212.39
C GLN A 1037 -36.56 212.33 -213.09
N GLU A 1038 -37.81 212.48 -212.61
CA GLU A 1038 -38.63 213.61 -213.08
C GLU A 1038 -39.54 214.33 -212.09
N MET A 1039 -39.97 213.73 -210.98
CA MET A 1039 -40.91 214.39 -210.06
C MET A 1039 -40.17 214.86 -208.80
N ARG A 1040 -39.47 216.01 -208.85
CA ARG A 1040 -39.94 217.41 -208.82
C ARG A 1040 -40.27 217.92 -207.42
N ARG A 1041 -39.83 219.17 -207.22
CA ARG A 1041 -40.57 220.28 -206.59
C ARG A 1041 -42.02 219.94 -206.12
N HIS A 1042 -42.34 220.35 -204.89
CA HIS A 1042 -43.69 220.52 -204.27
C HIS A 1042 -44.39 219.24 -203.67
N GLY A 1043 -44.68 219.19 -202.35
CA GLY A 1043 -45.70 218.28 -201.76
C GLY A 1043 -45.64 217.78 -200.29
N LEU A 1044 -46.61 218.22 -199.45
CA LEU A 1044 -47.44 217.59 -198.36
C LEU A 1044 -47.12 216.25 -197.58
N SER A 1045 -47.58 216.19 -196.29
CA SER A 1045 -48.31 215.09 -195.55
C SER A 1045 -47.68 213.87 -194.77
N THR A 1046 -48.41 213.43 -193.69
CA THR A 1046 -48.69 212.06 -193.09
C THR A 1046 -47.71 211.11 -192.30
N SER A 1047 -48.10 210.76 -191.05
CA SER A 1047 -48.32 209.41 -190.36
C SER A 1047 -47.27 208.28 -190.03
N SER A 1048 -47.41 207.66 -188.82
CA SER A 1048 -47.54 206.20 -188.45
C SER A 1048 -46.38 205.16 -188.13
N VAL A 1049 -46.50 204.49 -186.94
CA VAL A 1049 -46.51 202.99 -186.65
C VAL A 1049 -45.28 202.07 -186.28
N ARG A 1050 -45.40 201.32 -185.12
CA ARG A 1050 -44.86 199.95 -184.70
C ARG A 1050 -43.32 199.68 -184.46
N THR A 1051 -42.73 198.55 -183.93
CA THR A 1051 -42.95 197.39 -182.96
C THR A 1051 -41.63 196.53 -182.83
N SER A 1052 -41.35 195.50 -181.96
CA SER A 1052 -41.60 195.14 -180.53
C SER A 1052 -41.05 193.71 -180.16
N SER A 1053 -40.72 193.39 -178.87
CA SER A 1053 -40.45 192.02 -178.27
C SER A 1053 -39.10 191.31 -178.64
N PRO A 1054 -38.65 190.14 -178.05
CA PRO A 1054 -39.30 189.15 -177.13
C PRO A 1054 -38.44 188.44 -175.98
N LEU A 1055 -39.10 187.60 -175.14
CA LEU A 1055 -38.61 186.43 -174.32
C LEU A 1055 -37.55 186.64 -173.17
N SER A 1056 -37.42 185.83 -172.10
CA SER A 1056 -38.07 184.55 -171.66
C SER A 1056 -38.10 184.29 -170.11
N SER A 1057 -39.20 183.67 -169.63
CA SER A 1057 -39.39 182.64 -168.55
C SER A 1057 -38.45 182.38 -167.32
N THR A 1058 -39.06 182.08 -166.14
CA THR A 1058 -38.81 180.90 -165.22
C THR A 1058 -38.49 181.14 -163.71
N MET A 1059 -39.36 180.61 -162.80
CA MET A 1059 -39.19 179.90 -161.47
C MET A 1059 -38.06 180.27 -160.44
N ARG A 1060 -38.10 179.97 -159.12
CA ARG A 1060 -39.00 179.19 -158.22
C ARG A 1060 -38.94 179.63 -156.71
N SER A 1061 -39.76 178.98 -155.89
CA SER A 1061 -40.02 178.97 -154.42
C SER A 1061 -38.79 178.65 -153.49
N PRO A 1062 -38.87 178.60 -152.11
CA PRO A 1062 -40.09 178.56 -151.25
C PRO A 1062 -40.13 179.30 -149.87
N SER A 1063 -41.36 179.71 -149.47
CA SER A 1063 -42.07 179.54 -148.16
C SER A 1063 -41.50 179.99 -146.79
N HIS A 1064 -42.26 180.53 -145.81
CA HIS A 1064 -43.64 181.08 -145.62
C HIS A 1064 -43.77 181.47 -144.10
N SER A 1065 -44.76 182.19 -143.54
CA SER A 1065 -45.85 183.09 -144.02
C SER A 1065 -46.42 183.94 -142.85
N PRO A 1066 -46.80 185.23 -143.04
CA PRO A 1066 -47.28 186.17 -141.99
C PRO A 1066 -48.77 186.62 -142.14
N GLU A 1067 -49.18 187.71 -141.44
CA GLU A 1067 -50.50 188.44 -141.44
C GLU A 1067 -51.67 187.77 -140.64
N ARG A 1068 -52.73 188.45 -140.11
CA ARG A 1068 -53.19 189.88 -140.12
C ARG A 1068 -54.03 190.27 -138.86
N ALA A 1069 -54.48 191.54 -138.75
CA ALA A 1069 -55.07 192.20 -137.56
C ALA A 1069 -56.64 192.21 -137.44
N ILE A 1070 -57.22 192.70 -136.32
CA ILE A 1070 -58.53 193.44 -136.18
C ILE A 1070 -58.80 193.97 -134.73
N VAL A 1071 -59.99 194.54 -134.41
CA VAL A 1071 -60.31 195.60 -133.41
C VAL A 1071 -61.63 195.35 -132.61
N ARG A 1072 -61.72 195.81 -131.32
CA ARG A 1072 -62.92 196.07 -130.41
C ARG A 1072 -64.11 195.08 -130.34
N THR A 1073 -64.65 194.79 -129.12
CA THR A 1073 -65.95 195.30 -128.53
C THR A 1073 -66.53 194.48 -127.33
N THR A 1074 -67.00 195.18 -126.29
CA THR A 1074 -68.20 195.00 -125.39
C THR A 1074 -68.77 193.64 -124.86
N ASP A 1075 -69.09 193.68 -123.55
CA ASP A 1075 -70.37 193.29 -122.86
C ASP A 1075 -70.77 191.87 -122.40
N ARG A 1076 -71.50 191.89 -121.25
CA ARG A 1076 -72.41 190.88 -120.61
C ARG A 1076 -71.79 189.58 -120.05
N ALA A 1077 -72.44 188.83 -119.13
CA ALA A 1077 -73.39 189.07 -118.01
C ALA A 1077 -73.76 187.70 -117.37
N THR A 1078 -74.47 187.70 -116.21
CA THR A 1078 -75.17 186.56 -115.56
C THR A 1078 -74.31 185.34 -115.11
N ALA A 1079 -74.51 184.63 -113.98
CA ALA A 1079 -75.55 184.49 -112.93
C ALA A 1079 -76.45 183.23 -113.00
N GLU A 1080 -76.71 182.66 -111.82
CA GLU A 1080 -77.58 181.51 -111.50
C GLU A 1080 -77.19 180.12 -112.06
N LYS A 1081 -78.16 179.19 -112.03
CA LYS A 1081 -78.07 177.72 -112.11
C LYS A 1081 -77.83 177.19 -113.52
#